data_AF-A0A1F9YAN7-F1
#
_entry.id   AF-A0A1F9YAN7-F1
#
_cell.length_a   1.000
_cell.length_b   1.000
_cell.length_c   1.000
_cell.angle_alpha   90.00
_cell.angle_beta   90.00
_cell.angle_gamma   90.00
#
_symmetry.space_group_name_H-M   'P 1'
#
loop_
_entity.id
_entity.type
_entity.pdbx_description
1 polymer ?
#
loop_
_entity_poly.entity_id
_entity_poly.type
_entity_poly.pdbx_seq_one_letter_code
_entity_poly.pdbx_strand_id
1 'polypeptide(L)'
;MAKFSKMLLLTMAMLVIVNAQVTLNLKDDGYRGIWYMNEPSNDVYVYKYSGGLGTYCAKHQPFAVYCKEVNKTFFCYGGTSKTSYTQLLHMVSYYDHATGSVPRPTIVLNKQTDDAHDNPVISVDDSGYIWLFSTSHGTSRTSYIHKSTTPYNVDEFVRIYATRMEDTTAVSLNNFSYMQIWHDSAKGFFSFFTRYYCPVFRTPGYITSQNGVQWSEWKPMAIMGQGSYQISVTNKNKIGTAFDYHPSGGVNYRTNLYYLETPDRGATWRTADGQAVTLPLSQINNTALIHDYESEGLLVYIKDIRFDSNDNPIILYLTSKGYESGPENDPRTWTTARWTGTTWDIKPAFTSGNNYDMGSLYLLNDSTWKIIGPTEMGPQPYNPGGEIALWTTSDRGNTWVKTKQLTSGSPRNHTFVRRPVNADSAFWGLWADGHGRMPSTSYLYFCDMHGNVRLLPPNNMTTDNVVPGIFTGFNLMRIDLLPEHVLMSTNHTYQLKVIGFYSDSSSLEIKDSLVWFIRSPGIITVNDSGKVTAFSETGTQTVVCSLTTSGIKDSCIIDVVDTIGCYFDDFDRVAKLSWTPLHSSYWSIDSDIDNYAYHLNNTDYVVNGTKPGEYSLLDNVTVKDFELEVRARSTESASNTWADYVILFGYENADNFYCLLVHATTGALYKFTNGIRDTLFNFGGPLITDRTYDTLKIISIDSTIQVFLNGTPKCSVTETIDSAGQVGLGSFNDAAYFDDFKLTPLSSGVVNREINSTNVPFSINMGPNPFNPTVTLFVQLATGNGGGESIIPEVSIYDITGKLIKKLRPLGAKQSMHYTYIWDAQKTSSGFYIAHLRIGDKTFERKLVLTK
;
A
#
# COMPACT_ATOMS: atom_id res chain seq x y z
N MET A 1 44.00 -9.55 -52.62
CA MET A 1 45.27 -8.81 -52.53
C MET A 1 45.28 -8.03 -51.21
N ALA A 2 46.42 -8.07 -50.51
CA ALA A 2 46.86 -7.22 -49.38
C ALA A 2 45.91 -7.05 -48.17
N LYS A 3 46.13 -7.76 -47.06
CA LYS A 3 47.04 -7.43 -45.93
C LYS A 3 46.71 -6.11 -45.23
N PHE A 4 46.13 -6.21 -44.03
CA PHE A 4 46.61 -5.47 -42.86
C PHE A 4 46.67 -6.40 -41.65
N SER A 5 47.80 -6.35 -40.96
CA SER A 5 48.25 -7.27 -39.91
C SER A 5 48.12 -6.67 -38.51
N LYS A 6 47.83 -7.57 -37.56
CA LYS A 6 48.37 -7.66 -36.17
C LYS A 6 48.20 -6.46 -35.22
N MET A 7 47.36 -6.65 -34.19
CA MET A 7 47.75 -6.55 -32.77
C MET A 7 46.54 -6.84 -31.86
N LEU A 8 46.48 -8.01 -31.22
CA LEU A 8 46.26 -8.17 -29.77
C LEU A 8 46.24 -9.68 -29.42
N LEU A 9 47.38 -10.19 -28.97
CA LEU A 9 47.43 -11.24 -27.97
C LEU A 9 47.38 -10.52 -26.63
N LEU A 10 46.32 -10.71 -25.83
CA LEU A 10 46.38 -10.95 -24.38
C LEU A 10 44.96 -11.02 -23.78
N THR A 11 44.84 -11.82 -22.72
CA THR A 11 43.70 -11.97 -21.79
C THR A 11 42.44 -12.66 -22.33
N MET A 12 42.54 -13.99 -22.48
CA MET A 12 41.42 -14.88 -22.19
C MET A 12 41.21 -14.85 -20.67
N ALA A 13 40.54 -13.80 -20.17
CA ALA A 13 40.05 -13.77 -18.81
C ALA A 13 38.97 -14.84 -18.71
N MET A 14 39.23 -15.91 -17.97
CA MET A 14 38.19 -16.77 -17.41
C MET A 14 37.20 -15.84 -16.72
N LEU A 15 36.05 -15.63 -17.35
CA LEU A 15 34.89 -15.07 -16.69
C LEU A 15 34.40 -16.15 -15.72
N VAL A 16 35.01 -16.20 -14.53
CA VAL A 16 34.38 -16.81 -13.37
C VAL A 16 33.15 -15.95 -13.15
N ILE A 17 32.00 -16.40 -13.66
CA ILE A 17 30.71 -15.92 -13.20
C ILE A 17 30.68 -16.30 -11.72
N VAL A 18 31.04 -15.35 -10.87
CA VAL A 18 30.80 -15.45 -9.43
C VAL A 18 29.28 -15.49 -9.32
N ASN A 19 28.73 -16.71 -9.25
CA ASN A 19 27.34 -16.91 -8.91
C ASN A 19 27.15 -16.23 -7.56
N ALA A 20 26.40 -15.13 -7.52
CA ALA A 20 26.11 -14.42 -6.29
C ALA A 20 25.62 -15.43 -5.26
N GLN A 21 26.20 -15.39 -4.06
CA GLN A 21 25.89 -16.35 -3.01
C GLN A 21 24.40 -16.21 -2.63
N VAL A 22 23.59 -17.18 -3.02
CA VAL A 22 22.14 -17.22 -2.75
C VAL A 22 21.85 -17.25 -1.25
N THR A 23 22.74 -17.89 -0.48
CA THR A 23 22.63 -18.00 0.98
C THR A 23 23.36 -16.85 1.67
N LEU A 24 22.62 -16.03 2.41
CA LEU A 24 23.12 -14.77 2.97
C LEU A 24 23.76 -14.95 4.36
N ASN A 25 23.12 -15.70 5.27
CA ASN A 25 23.52 -15.87 6.68
C ASN A 25 23.80 -14.53 7.40
N LEU A 26 22.97 -13.53 7.14
CA LEU A 26 23.15 -12.20 7.71
C LEU A 26 22.27 -12.01 8.94
N LYS A 27 22.83 -11.50 10.03
CA LYS A 27 22.03 -11.08 11.18
C LYS A 27 21.31 -9.77 10.89
N ASP A 28 20.07 -9.69 11.32
CA ASP A 28 19.28 -8.48 11.30
C ASP A 28 18.96 -8.00 12.72
N ASP A 29 18.62 -6.72 12.86
CA ASP A 29 18.38 -6.08 14.17
C ASP A 29 16.90 -5.96 14.55
N GLY A 30 16.02 -6.70 13.89
CA GLY A 30 14.62 -6.76 14.26
C GLY A 30 13.78 -7.68 13.39
N TYR A 31 12.56 -7.89 13.86
CA TYR A 31 11.58 -8.79 13.28
C TYR A 31 10.53 -8.00 12.49
N ARG A 32 10.66 -8.02 11.16
CA ARG A 32 9.73 -7.36 10.23
C ARG A 32 9.11 -8.40 9.33
N GLY A 33 7.78 -8.45 9.29
CA GLY A 33 7.04 -9.25 8.32
C GLY A 33 7.01 -8.58 6.95
N ILE A 34 6.79 -9.35 5.90
CA ILE A 34 6.46 -8.83 4.58
C ILE A 34 5.00 -8.35 4.53
N TRP A 35 4.75 -7.24 3.85
CA TRP A 35 3.43 -6.85 3.37
C TRP A 35 3.24 -7.29 1.92
N TYR A 36 2.09 -7.86 1.58
CA TYR A 36 1.76 -8.31 0.23
C TYR A 36 0.28 -8.06 -0.09
N MET A 37 -0.03 -7.91 -1.38
CA MET A 37 -1.40 -7.84 -1.89
C MET A 37 -1.58 -8.74 -3.10
N ASN A 38 -2.82 -9.20 -3.27
CA ASN A 38 -3.23 -9.98 -4.42
C ASN A 38 -4.53 -9.43 -4.99
N GLU A 39 -4.54 -9.22 -6.31
CA GLU A 39 -5.68 -8.78 -7.13
C GLU A 39 -6.34 -7.49 -6.62
N PRO A 40 -5.99 -6.32 -7.19
CA PRO A 40 -6.74 -5.08 -6.98
C PRO A 40 -8.22 -5.25 -7.33
N SER A 41 -9.12 -4.74 -6.49
CA SER A 41 -10.58 -4.89 -6.64
C SER A 41 -11.29 -3.63 -7.14
N ASN A 42 -10.61 -2.48 -7.21
CA ASN A 42 -11.18 -1.17 -7.60
C ASN A 42 -12.42 -0.76 -6.76
N ASP A 43 -12.47 -1.18 -5.50
CA ASP A 43 -13.52 -0.84 -4.53
C ASP A 43 -12.90 -0.28 -3.24
N VAL A 44 -13.74 -0.08 -2.21
CA VAL A 44 -13.31 0.45 -0.90
C VAL A 44 -12.38 -0.49 -0.12
N TYR A 45 -12.31 -1.78 -0.49
CA TYR A 45 -11.45 -2.78 0.11
C TYR A 45 -10.09 -2.88 -0.58
N VAL A 46 -9.94 -2.26 -1.76
CA VAL A 46 -8.72 -2.10 -2.57
C VAL A 46 -8.16 -3.40 -3.16
N TYR A 47 -8.18 -4.50 -2.41
CA TYR A 47 -7.65 -5.80 -2.81
C TYR A 47 -8.58 -6.96 -2.42
N LYS A 48 -8.57 -8.04 -3.22
CA LYS A 48 -9.20 -9.32 -2.83
C LYS A 48 -8.63 -9.83 -1.52
N TYR A 49 -7.31 -9.74 -1.36
CA TYR A 49 -6.66 -9.90 -0.07
C TYR A 49 -5.32 -9.18 -0.04
N SER A 50 -4.97 -8.60 1.11
CA SER A 50 -3.66 -8.03 1.37
C SER A 50 -3.39 -7.94 2.88
N GLY A 51 -2.21 -7.49 3.26
CA GLY A 51 -1.85 -7.20 4.64
C GLY A 51 -0.45 -7.67 4.97
N GLY A 52 -0.18 -7.82 6.26
CA GLY A 52 1.09 -8.37 6.74
C GLY A 52 1.03 -9.88 6.68
N LEU A 53 1.77 -10.45 5.75
CA LEU A 53 1.64 -11.83 5.33
C LEU A 53 2.93 -12.60 5.59
N GLY A 54 3.64 -12.29 6.68
CA GLY A 54 4.88 -12.99 7.07
C GLY A 54 4.71 -14.47 7.45
N THR A 55 3.51 -14.88 7.88
CA THR A 55 3.16 -16.28 8.20
C THR A 55 2.17 -16.89 7.20
N TYR A 56 2.00 -16.23 6.06
CA TYR A 56 1.16 -16.67 4.94
C TYR A 56 1.84 -17.82 4.17
N CYS A 57 1.13 -18.80 3.61
CA CYS A 57 -0.33 -18.94 3.53
C CYS A 57 -0.83 -20.13 4.35
N ALA A 58 -2.15 -20.35 4.33
CA ALA A 58 -2.82 -21.51 4.95
C ALA A 58 -2.36 -22.89 4.40
N LYS A 59 -1.53 -22.92 3.36
CA LYS A 59 -1.03 -24.14 2.70
C LYS A 59 0.47 -24.36 2.88
N HIS A 60 1.13 -23.51 3.67
CA HIS A 60 2.51 -23.71 4.12
C HIS A 60 2.50 -24.30 5.51
N GLN A 61 3.24 -25.38 5.79
CA GLN A 61 3.32 -25.93 7.15
C GLN A 61 4.55 -26.79 7.38
N PRO A 62 5.26 -26.67 8.52
CA PRO A 62 5.04 -25.73 9.63
C PRO A 62 5.85 -24.41 9.53
N PHE A 63 5.45 -23.42 10.33
CA PHE A 63 6.20 -22.18 10.54
C PHE A 63 7.04 -22.18 11.81
N ALA A 64 6.75 -23.09 12.75
CA ALA A 64 7.46 -23.21 14.00
C ALA A 64 7.50 -24.66 14.48
N VAL A 65 8.60 -25.04 15.14
CA VAL A 65 8.83 -26.37 15.71
C VAL A 65 9.45 -26.19 17.10
N TYR A 66 8.80 -26.73 18.12
CA TYR A 66 9.39 -26.84 19.45
C TYR A 66 10.26 -28.10 19.55
N CYS A 67 11.48 -27.91 20.06
CA CYS A 67 12.45 -28.96 20.33
C CYS A 67 12.70 -29.01 21.84
N LYS A 68 12.27 -30.10 22.47
CA LYS A 68 12.37 -30.30 23.92
C LYS A 68 13.82 -30.46 24.37
N GLU A 69 14.66 -31.05 23.53
CA GLU A 69 16.07 -31.36 23.78
C GLU A 69 16.89 -30.12 24.13
N VAL A 70 16.53 -28.98 23.53
CA VAL A 70 17.19 -27.68 23.74
C VAL A 70 16.26 -26.63 24.35
N ASN A 71 15.03 -27.03 24.70
CA ASN A 71 13.97 -26.18 25.23
C ASN A 71 13.78 -24.88 24.40
N LYS A 72 13.70 -25.02 23.08
CA LYS A 72 13.59 -23.89 22.13
C LYS A 72 12.46 -24.13 21.13
N THR A 73 11.74 -23.07 20.79
CA THR A 73 10.87 -23.07 19.60
C THR A 73 11.60 -22.38 18.46
N PHE A 74 11.97 -23.11 17.43
CA PHE A 74 12.51 -22.54 16.18
C PHE A 74 11.37 -22.12 15.27
N PHE A 75 11.52 -20.99 14.59
CA PHE A 75 10.49 -20.49 13.68
C PHE A 75 11.09 -19.76 12.49
N CYS A 76 10.36 -19.81 11.36
CA CYS A 76 10.66 -19.04 10.16
C CYS A 76 9.52 -18.10 9.80
N TYR A 77 9.78 -17.15 8.92
CA TYR A 77 8.78 -16.23 8.38
C TYR A 77 9.26 -15.56 7.11
N GLY A 78 8.31 -15.07 6.31
CA GLY A 78 8.57 -14.08 5.27
C GLY A 78 8.79 -12.72 5.90
N GLY A 79 10.03 -12.24 5.85
CA GLY A 79 10.38 -10.92 6.34
C GLY A 79 10.64 -9.93 5.22
N THR A 80 11.03 -8.71 5.61
CA THR A 80 11.43 -7.67 4.67
C THR A 80 12.59 -6.83 5.18
N SER A 81 13.22 -6.07 4.28
CA SER A 81 14.35 -5.20 4.61
C SER A 81 13.89 -3.91 5.30
N LYS A 82 14.83 -3.16 5.89
CA LYS A 82 14.52 -1.89 6.60
C LYS A 82 13.98 -0.79 5.69
N THR A 83 14.19 -0.93 4.38
CA THR A 83 13.85 0.08 3.37
C THR A 83 12.73 -0.37 2.45
N SER A 84 12.05 -1.48 2.77
CA SER A 84 10.96 -2.03 1.97
C SER A 84 9.86 -2.56 2.88
N TYR A 85 8.63 -2.59 2.37
CA TYR A 85 7.54 -3.35 2.97
C TYR A 85 7.32 -4.68 2.26
N THR A 86 7.77 -4.80 1.01
CA THR A 86 7.35 -5.87 0.10
C THR A 86 8.49 -6.77 -0.34
N GLN A 87 9.75 -6.40 -0.16
CA GLN A 87 10.86 -7.29 -0.55
C GLN A 87 10.87 -8.54 0.34
N LEU A 88 10.68 -9.72 -0.24
CA LEU A 88 10.66 -10.98 0.51
C LEU A 88 12.06 -11.47 0.89
N LEU A 89 12.29 -11.53 2.19
CA LEU A 89 13.43 -12.17 2.83
C LEU A 89 12.97 -13.43 3.57
N HIS A 90 13.75 -14.50 3.49
CA HIS A 90 13.46 -15.71 4.26
C HIS A 90 14.25 -15.65 5.57
N MET A 91 13.50 -15.55 6.66
CA MET A 91 14.02 -15.29 7.99
C MET A 91 13.86 -16.51 8.89
N VAL A 92 14.78 -16.70 9.82
CA VAL A 92 14.73 -17.76 10.84
C VAL A 92 15.25 -17.26 12.18
N SER A 93 14.65 -17.75 13.26
CA SER A 93 15.04 -17.44 14.64
C SER A 93 14.52 -18.51 15.61
N TYR A 94 14.68 -18.29 16.91
CA TYR A 94 14.11 -19.14 17.95
C TYR A 94 13.64 -18.33 19.17
N TYR A 95 12.70 -18.90 19.91
CA TYR A 95 12.38 -18.50 21.28
C TYR A 95 13.03 -19.49 22.25
N ASP A 96 13.86 -18.97 23.15
CA ASP A 96 14.47 -19.74 24.23
C ASP A 96 13.56 -19.73 25.44
N HIS A 97 12.99 -20.89 25.77
CA HIS A 97 12.04 -21.02 26.87
C HIS A 97 12.73 -20.96 28.24
N ALA A 98 14.04 -21.19 28.32
CA ALA A 98 14.76 -21.09 29.59
C ALA A 98 14.99 -19.64 30.00
N THR A 99 15.30 -18.76 29.04
CA THR A 99 15.57 -17.33 29.29
C THR A 99 14.37 -16.43 28.99
N GLY A 100 13.40 -16.93 28.24
CA GLY A 100 12.29 -16.15 27.70
C GLY A 100 12.70 -15.16 26.62
N SER A 101 13.89 -15.33 26.01
CA SER A 101 14.45 -14.39 25.03
C SER A 101 14.40 -14.90 23.60
N VAL A 102 14.58 -13.98 22.66
CA VAL A 102 14.80 -14.24 21.23
C VAL A 102 16.12 -13.60 20.78
N PRO A 103 16.89 -14.24 19.88
CA PRO A 103 18.13 -13.69 19.37
C PRO A 103 17.86 -12.73 18.21
N ARG A 104 18.85 -11.95 17.77
CA ARG A 104 18.78 -11.29 16.45
C ARG A 104 18.46 -12.32 15.34
N PRO A 105 17.41 -12.10 14.51
CA PRO A 105 17.02 -13.06 13.48
C PRO A 105 18.06 -13.14 12.36
N THR A 106 18.09 -14.27 11.67
CA THR A 106 19.01 -14.51 10.55
C THR A 106 18.24 -14.44 9.23
N ILE A 107 18.75 -13.61 8.31
CA ILE A 107 18.37 -13.57 6.90
C ILE A 107 19.12 -14.70 6.19
N VAL A 108 18.38 -15.71 5.71
CA VAL A 108 18.97 -16.84 4.99
C VAL A 108 18.99 -16.60 3.49
N LEU A 109 17.96 -15.97 2.94
CA LEU A 109 17.79 -15.77 1.50
C LEU A 109 17.03 -14.46 1.22
N ASN A 110 17.49 -13.69 0.23
CA ASN A 110 16.63 -12.72 -0.45
C ASN A 110 15.97 -13.43 -1.63
N LYS A 111 14.64 -13.57 -1.58
CA LYS A 111 13.90 -14.38 -2.57
C LYS A 111 13.74 -13.67 -3.92
N GLN A 112 14.12 -12.39 -4.00
CA GLN A 112 14.02 -11.54 -5.19
C GLN A 112 12.60 -11.46 -5.76
N THR A 113 11.62 -11.37 -4.87
CA THR A 113 10.19 -11.19 -5.18
C THR A 113 9.51 -10.48 -4.03
N ASP A 114 8.28 -10.03 -4.24
CA ASP A 114 7.35 -9.56 -3.24
C ASP A 114 6.21 -10.54 -2.94
N ASP A 115 6.18 -11.67 -3.63
CA ASP A 115 5.09 -12.62 -3.53
C ASP A 115 5.17 -13.44 -2.23
N ALA A 116 4.29 -13.15 -1.26
CA ALA A 116 4.24 -13.87 0.01
C ALA A 116 3.90 -15.36 -0.13
N HIS A 117 3.40 -15.82 -1.29
CA HIS A 117 3.26 -17.25 -1.57
C HIS A 117 4.60 -17.99 -1.65
N ASP A 118 5.73 -17.27 -1.69
CA ASP A 118 7.09 -17.83 -1.68
C ASP A 118 7.68 -17.94 -0.24
N ASN A 119 6.93 -17.58 0.82
CA ASN A 119 7.38 -17.63 2.22
C ASN A 119 7.98 -18.98 2.65
N PRO A 120 9.03 -19.01 3.49
CA PRO A 120 9.70 -20.24 3.88
C PRO A 120 8.86 -21.11 4.82
N VAL A 121 9.17 -22.41 4.81
CA VAL A 121 8.65 -23.42 5.74
C VAL A 121 9.82 -24.08 6.46
N ILE A 122 9.66 -24.40 7.75
CA ILE A 122 10.72 -24.95 8.61
C ILE A 122 10.50 -26.44 8.92
N SER A 123 11.57 -27.21 9.09
CA SER A 123 11.56 -28.54 9.70
C SER A 123 12.80 -28.74 10.55
N VAL A 124 12.77 -29.70 11.48
CA VAL A 124 13.95 -30.09 12.28
C VAL A 124 14.07 -31.60 12.21
N ASP A 125 15.26 -32.10 11.84
CA ASP A 125 15.53 -33.55 11.81
C ASP A 125 15.99 -34.09 13.17
N ASP A 126 16.15 -35.40 13.30
CA ASP A 126 16.47 -36.03 14.60
C ASP A 126 17.89 -35.73 15.09
N SER A 127 18.76 -35.31 14.17
CA SER A 127 20.09 -34.85 14.52
C SER A 127 20.08 -33.38 14.95
N GLY A 128 18.92 -32.74 14.98
CA GLY A 128 18.71 -31.36 15.40
C GLY A 128 19.00 -30.33 14.30
N TYR A 129 19.28 -30.73 13.07
CA TYR A 129 19.52 -29.76 12.00
C TYR A 129 18.22 -29.10 11.59
N ILE A 130 18.29 -27.79 11.37
CA ILE A 130 17.15 -26.97 10.98
C ILE A 130 17.14 -26.87 9.46
N TRP A 131 16.01 -27.18 8.86
CA TRP A 131 15.79 -27.15 7.42
C TRP A 131 14.81 -26.04 7.06
N LEU A 132 15.12 -25.26 6.03
CA LEU A 132 14.24 -24.25 5.45
C LEU A 132 13.93 -24.60 4.00
N PHE A 133 12.64 -24.74 3.71
CA PHE A 133 12.11 -24.98 2.38
C PHE A 133 11.53 -23.67 1.85
N SER A 134 12.26 -23.05 0.94
CA SER A 134 11.92 -21.79 0.27
C SER A 134 11.05 -22.12 -0.93
N THR A 135 9.74 -22.08 -0.73
CA THR A 135 8.72 -22.35 -1.76
C THR A 135 8.70 -21.30 -2.87
N SER A 136 7.99 -21.60 -3.95
CA SER A 136 7.73 -20.69 -5.07
C SER A 136 6.24 -20.69 -5.40
N HIS A 137 5.76 -19.67 -6.09
CA HIS A 137 4.39 -19.62 -6.60
C HIS A 137 4.36 -19.70 -8.13
N GLY A 138 3.97 -20.87 -8.63
CA GLY A 138 4.02 -21.18 -10.06
C GLY A 138 5.36 -21.77 -10.49
N THR A 139 5.62 -21.73 -11.80
CA THR A 139 6.80 -22.36 -12.44
C THR A 139 7.95 -21.39 -12.71
N SER A 140 7.73 -20.08 -12.60
CA SER A 140 8.70 -19.06 -13.03
C SER A 140 9.84 -18.83 -12.04
N ARG A 141 9.61 -19.05 -10.74
CA ARG A 141 10.59 -18.81 -9.69
C ARG A 141 11.15 -20.11 -9.11
N THR A 142 12.45 -20.07 -8.83
CA THR A 142 13.18 -21.18 -8.21
C THR A 142 12.81 -21.33 -6.74
N SER A 143 12.63 -22.57 -6.31
CA SER A 143 12.57 -22.98 -4.91
C SER A 143 13.95 -23.40 -4.41
N TYR A 144 14.22 -23.16 -3.12
CA TYR A 144 15.52 -23.45 -2.49
C TYR A 144 15.35 -24.28 -1.23
N ILE A 145 16.32 -25.12 -0.92
CA ILE A 145 16.39 -25.86 0.34
C ILE A 145 17.68 -25.44 1.04
N HIS A 146 17.57 -25.09 2.32
CA HIS A 146 18.70 -24.75 3.17
C HIS A 146 18.69 -25.64 4.41
N LYS A 147 19.88 -25.96 4.91
CA LYS A 147 20.08 -26.70 6.16
C LYS A 147 21.07 -25.96 7.03
N SER A 148 20.84 -25.91 8.35
CA SER A 148 21.82 -25.35 9.28
C SER A 148 23.15 -26.11 9.20
N THR A 149 24.27 -25.44 9.46
CA THR A 149 25.60 -26.09 9.46
C THR A 149 25.84 -26.90 10.73
N THR A 150 25.13 -26.57 11.81
CA THR A 150 25.17 -27.30 13.09
C THR A 150 23.75 -27.51 13.66
N PRO A 151 23.55 -28.54 14.50
CA PRO A 151 22.27 -28.77 15.18
C PRO A 151 21.81 -27.59 16.04
N TYR A 152 20.51 -27.30 16.02
CA TYR A 152 19.85 -26.30 16.86
C TYR A 152 20.42 -24.89 16.77
N ASN A 153 21.09 -24.57 15.65
CA ASN A 153 21.70 -23.28 15.39
C ASN A 153 21.05 -22.59 14.19
N VAL A 154 20.73 -21.30 14.34
CA VAL A 154 20.07 -20.48 13.31
C VAL A 154 21.00 -19.44 12.67
N ASP A 155 22.28 -19.46 12.98
CA ASP A 155 23.24 -18.43 12.55
C ASP A 155 23.75 -18.70 11.13
N GLU A 156 23.97 -19.95 10.78
CA GLU A 156 24.57 -20.33 9.50
C GLU A 156 23.84 -21.50 8.85
N PHE A 157 23.51 -21.31 7.58
CA PHE A 157 22.89 -22.28 6.70
C PHE A 157 23.72 -22.50 5.44
N VAL A 158 23.57 -23.68 4.85
CA VAL A 158 24.09 -24.03 3.53
C VAL A 158 22.95 -24.43 2.60
N ARG A 159 23.05 -24.06 1.33
CA ARG A 159 22.11 -24.51 0.29
C ARG A 159 22.30 -26.00 0.02
N ILE A 160 21.19 -26.72 0.01
CA ILE A 160 21.11 -28.12 -0.39
C ILE A 160 20.61 -28.19 -1.84
N TYR A 161 21.40 -28.82 -2.70
CA TYR A 161 21.02 -29.11 -4.08
C TYR A 161 20.30 -30.45 -4.14
N ALA A 162 19.04 -30.46 -3.70
CA ALA A 162 18.23 -31.66 -3.68
C ALA A 162 17.83 -32.12 -5.08
N THR A 163 17.68 -33.43 -5.23
CA THR A 163 17.16 -34.07 -6.44
C THR A 163 15.90 -34.86 -6.13
N ARG A 164 15.04 -35.03 -7.12
CA ARG A 164 13.92 -35.97 -7.10
C ARG A 164 14.01 -36.90 -8.30
N MET A 165 13.41 -38.08 -8.19
CA MET A 165 13.27 -38.96 -9.34
C MET A 165 12.19 -38.45 -10.30
N GLU A 166 12.44 -38.52 -11.60
CA GLU A 166 11.47 -38.53 -12.68
C GLU A 166 11.75 -39.76 -13.52
N ASP A 167 10.81 -40.71 -13.53
CA ASP A 167 11.01 -42.06 -14.03
C ASP A 167 12.26 -42.72 -13.41
N THR A 168 13.33 -42.83 -14.20
CA THR A 168 14.62 -43.42 -13.80
C THR A 168 15.74 -42.38 -13.65
N THR A 169 15.45 -41.09 -13.84
CA THR A 169 16.45 -40.01 -13.85
C THR A 169 16.30 -39.10 -12.64
N ALA A 170 17.42 -38.77 -11.99
CA ALA A 170 17.44 -37.77 -10.93
C ALA A 170 17.47 -36.35 -11.54
N VAL A 171 16.45 -35.55 -11.24
CA VAL A 171 16.33 -34.15 -11.67
C VAL A 171 16.34 -33.22 -10.46
N SER A 172 16.59 -31.93 -10.66
CA SER A 172 16.60 -30.97 -9.54
C SER A 172 15.22 -30.82 -8.90
N LEU A 173 15.17 -30.83 -7.56
CA LEU A 173 13.99 -30.42 -6.80
C LEU A 173 14.10 -28.92 -6.50
N ASN A 174 13.74 -28.11 -7.50
CA ASN A 174 13.90 -26.66 -7.47
C ASN A 174 12.60 -25.88 -7.83
N ASN A 175 11.45 -26.56 -7.83
CA ASN A 175 10.14 -25.96 -8.00
C ASN A 175 9.09 -26.72 -7.19
N PHE A 176 8.58 -26.09 -6.13
CA PHE A 176 7.51 -26.58 -5.29
C PHE A 176 6.71 -25.40 -4.73
N SER A 177 5.38 -25.51 -4.77
CA SER A 177 4.46 -24.50 -4.26
C SER A 177 3.64 -25.05 -3.11
N TYR A 178 3.29 -24.21 -2.13
CA TYR A 178 2.42 -24.61 -1.03
C TYR A 178 3.00 -25.77 -0.21
N MET A 179 4.29 -25.66 0.11
CA MET A 179 5.07 -26.72 0.76
C MET A 179 4.55 -27.05 2.16
N GLN A 180 4.33 -28.34 2.41
CA GLN A 180 4.05 -28.90 3.72
C GLN A 180 5.05 -30.02 4.00
N ILE A 181 5.76 -29.96 5.11
CA ILE A 181 6.90 -30.85 5.37
C ILE A 181 6.81 -31.46 6.77
N TRP A 182 6.96 -32.77 6.84
CA TRP A 182 6.87 -33.56 8.06
C TRP A 182 8.10 -34.45 8.20
N HIS A 183 8.83 -34.33 9.31
CA HIS A 183 9.94 -35.21 9.64
C HIS A 183 9.47 -36.33 10.59
N ASP A 184 9.88 -37.56 10.30
CA ASP A 184 9.70 -38.74 11.15
C ASP A 184 11.07 -39.40 11.37
N SER A 185 11.37 -39.76 12.60
CA SER A 185 12.73 -40.15 12.97
C SER A 185 13.22 -41.46 12.36
N ALA A 186 12.30 -42.37 12.07
CA ALA A 186 12.63 -43.65 11.46
C ALA A 186 12.61 -43.56 9.92
N LYS A 187 11.81 -42.66 9.36
CA LYS A 187 11.38 -42.70 7.95
C LYS A 187 11.68 -41.41 7.17
N GLY A 188 12.40 -40.47 7.77
CA GLY A 188 12.79 -39.20 7.19
C GLY A 188 11.62 -38.27 6.87
N PHE A 189 11.74 -37.51 5.79
CA PHE A 189 10.80 -36.51 5.34
C PHE A 189 9.64 -37.08 4.52
N PHE A 190 8.44 -36.61 4.81
CA PHE A 190 7.26 -36.71 3.96
C PHE A 190 6.77 -35.30 3.67
N SER A 191 6.49 -35.00 2.40
CA SER A 191 6.03 -33.68 2.02
C SER A 191 4.83 -33.72 1.09
N PHE A 192 3.94 -32.75 1.26
CA PHE A 192 2.92 -32.39 0.29
C PHE A 192 3.27 -31.05 -0.34
N PHE A 193 3.11 -30.95 -1.66
CA PHE A 193 3.19 -29.67 -2.36
C PHE A 193 2.48 -29.74 -3.70
N THR A 194 2.11 -28.58 -4.22
CA THR A 194 1.46 -28.42 -5.51
C THR A 194 2.48 -28.26 -6.63
N ARG A 195 2.26 -28.97 -7.74
CA ARG A 195 2.89 -28.66 -9.04
C ARG A 195 1.88 -28.00 -9.96
N TYR A 196 2.33 -27.01 -10.70
CA TYR A 196 1.50 -26.30 -11.69
C TYR A 196 1.53 -27.04 -13.03
N TYR A 197 0.38 -27.08 -13.71
CA TYR A 197 0.21 -27.70 -15.04
C TYR A 197 0.65 -29.17 -15.11
N CYS A 198 0.38 -29.96 -14.06
CA CYS A 198 0.91 -31.32 -13.94
C CYS A 198 -0.09 -32.30 -13.32
N PRO A 199 -1.18 -32.72 -14.02
CA PRO A 199 -1.63 -32.26 -15.33
C PRO A 199 -2.61 -31.07 -15.26
N VAL A 200 -3.26 -30.81 -14.13
CA VAL A 200 -4.19 -29.69 -13.96
C VAL A 200 -3.46 -28.43 -13.50
N PHE A 201 -4.14 -27.28 -13.51
CA PHE A 201 -3.52 -25.98 -13.22
C PHE A 201 -2.81 -25.95 -11.86
N ARG A 202 -3.43 -26.51 -10.81
CA ARG A 202 -2.81 -26.70 -9.48
C ARG A 202 -2.98 -28.14 -8.99
N THR A 203 -2.05 -29.03 -9.33
CA THR A 203 -2.14 -30.43 -8.91
C THR A 203 -1.50 -30.63 -7.52
N PRO A 204 -2.27 -30.97 -6.47
CA PRO A 204 -1.69 -31.41 -5.21
C PRO A 204 -1.01 -32.77 -5.36
N GLY A 205 0.06 -32.99 -4.62
CA GLY A 205 0.80 -34.25 -4.64
C GLY A 205 1.69 -34.40 -3.41
N TYR A 206 2.41 -35.52 -3.36
CA TYR A 206 3.33 -35.82 -2.26
C TYR A 206 4.66 -36.40 -2.75
N ILE A 207 5.66 -36.32 -1.89
CA ILE A 207 7.00 -36.84 -2.11
C ILE A 207 7.60 -37.30 -0.77
N THR A 208 8.59 -38.18 -0.83
CA THR A 208 9.30 -38.65 0.37
C THR A 208 10.80 -38.55 0.20
N SER A 209 11.54 -38.45 1.30
CA SER A 209 13.01 -38.53 1.30
C SER A 209 13.52 -39.02 2.64
N GLN A 210 14.48 -39.95 2.64
CA GLN A 210 15.10 -40.39 3.88
C GLN A 210 16.04 -39.34 4.48
N ASN A 211 16.66 -38.48 3.65
CA ASN A 211 17.77 -37.61 4.07
C ASN A 211 17.62 -36.13 3.68
N GLY A 212 16.50 -35.75 3.04
CA GLY A 212 16.24 -34.39 2.59
C GLY A 212 17.02 -33.96 1.34
N VAL A 213 17.90 -34.81 0.80
CA VAL A 213 18.73 -34.53 -0.39
C VAL A 213 18.23 -35.29 -1.60
N GLN A 214 18.00 -36.61 -1.46
CA GLN A 214 17.48 -37.46 -2.53
C GLN A 214 16.02 -37.76 -2.25
N TRP A 215 15.16 -37.35 -3.16
CA TRP A 215 13.71 -37.47 -3.02
C TRP A 215 13.16 -38.50 -3.99
N SER A 216 12.06 -39.15 -3.59
CA SER A 216 11.31 -40.06 -4.44
C SER A 216 10.75 -39.35 -5.67
N GLU A 217 10.10 -40.10 -6.55
CA GLU A 217 9.20 -39.49 -7.52
C GLU A 217 8.09 -38.72 -6.79
N TRP A 218 7.72 -37.56 -7.34
CA TRP A 218 6.55 -36.82 -6.87
C TRP A 218 5.28 -37.46 -7.44
N LYS A 219 4.31 -37.76 -6.58
CA LYS A 219 3.09 -38.47 -6.97
C LYS A 219 1.87 -37.55 -6.87
N PRO A 220 1.07 -37.40 -7.94
CA PRO A 220 -0.15 -36.59 -7.91
C PRO A 220 -1.21 -37.25 -7.01
N MET A 221 -1.97 -36.44 -6.29
CA MET A 221 -3.07 -36.92 -5.44
C MET A 221 -4.44 -36.72 -6.07
N ALA A 222 -4.70 -35.53 -6.59
CA ALA A 222 -5.99 -35.19 -7.18
C ALA A 222 -5.79 -34.38 -8.45
N ILE A 223 -6.46 -34.78 -9.52
CA ILE A 223 -6.40 -34.19 -10.86
C ILE A 223 -7.81 -33.79 -11.32
N MET A 224 -8.56 -33.16 -10.41
CA MET A 224 -9.97 -32.79 -10.59
C MET A 224 -10.09 -31.31 -10.95
N GLY A 225 -11.02 -30.97 -11.84
CA GLY A 225 -11.30 -29.58 -12.24
C GLY A 225 -10.03 -28.82 -12.67
N GLN A 226 -9.83 -27.61 -12.13
CA GLN A 226 -8.60 -26.83 -12.29
C GLN A 226 -7.56 -27.07 -11.19
N GLY A 227 -7.74 -28.09 -10.35
CA GLY A 227 -6.83 -28.44 -9.27
C GLY A 227 -7.41 -28.23 -7.87
N SER A 228 -6.55 -28.14 -6.87
CA SER A 228 -6.94 -28.09 -5.47
C SER A 228 -5.93 -27.33 -4.62
N TYR A 229 -6.39 -26.81 -3.49
CA TYR A 229 -5.56 -26.52 -2.33
C TYR A 229 -5.59 -27.67 -1.33
N GLN A 230 -4.49 -27.87 -0.62
CA GLN A 230 -4.29 -29.00 0.29
C GLN A 230 -3.75 -28.53 1.65
N ILE A 231 -4.19 -29.18 2.73
CA ILE A 231 -3.57 -29.15 4.07
C ILE A 231 -3.30 -30.56 4.55
N SER A 232 -2.40 -30.72 5.53
CA SER A 232 -1.98 -32.02 6.02
C SER A 232 -1.65 -31.99 7.51
N VAL A 233 -1.64 -33.19 8.10
CA VAL A 233 -1.20 -33.44 9.47
C VAL A 233 -0.55 -34.81 9.53
N THR A 234 0.36 -34.97 10.48
CA THR A 234 0.98 -36.26 10.78
C THR A 234 0.90 -36.57 12.26
N ASN A 235 0.95 -37.85 12.58
CA ASN A 235 1.31 -38.35 13.91
C ASN A 235 2.19 -39.60 13.75
N LYS A 236 2.44 -40.31 14.85
CA LYS A 236 3.28 -41.53 14.86
C LYS A 236 2.71 -42.68 14.01
N ASN A 237 1.41 -42.69 13.74
CA ASN A 237 0.71 -43.83 13.14
C ASN A 237 0.40 -43.59 11.66
N LYS A 238 0.06 -42.36 11.27
CA LYS A 238 -0.37 -42.05 9.91
C LYS A 238 -0.21 -40.57 9.53
N ILE A 239 -0.37 -40.32 8.24
CA ILE A 239 -0.44 -38.98 7.65
C ILE A 239 -1.83 -38.80 7.07
N GLY A 240 -2.46 -37.66 7.36
CA GLY A 240 -3.77 -37.27 6.83
C GLY A 240 -3.67 -36.01 6.00
N THR A 241 -4.57 -35.88 5.03
CA THR A 241 -4.69 -34.68 4.22
C THR A 241 -6.14 -34.36 3.87
N ALA A 242 -6.47 -33.07 3.90
CA ALA A 242 -7.73 -32.54 3.42
C ALA A 242 -7.48 -31.55 2.29
N PHE A 243 -8.37 -31.52 1.32
CA PHE A 243 -8.29 -30.66 0.16
C PHE A 243 -9.68 -30.26 -0.34
N ASP A 244 -9.72 -29.16 -1.10
CA ASP A 244 -10.88 -28.72 -1.87
C ASP A 244 -10.69 -29.09 -3.35
N TYR A 245 -11.56 -28.64 -4.25
CA TYR A 245 -11.24 -28.59 -5.67
C TYR A 245 -11.66 -27.26 -6.27
N HIS A 246 -11.04 -26.92 -7.39
CA HIS A 246 -11.29 -25.70 -8.16
C HIS A 246 -12.21 -26.05 -9.34
N PRO A 247 -13.46 -25.55 -9.38
CA PRO A 247 -14.36 -25.76 -10.51
C PRO A 247 -13.90 -24.93 -11.74
N SER A 248 -14.71 -24.91 -12.80
CA SER A 248 -14.38 -24.22 -14.06
C SER A 248 -14.14 -22.71 -13.93
N GLY A 249 -14.72 -22.05 -12.92
CA GLY A 249 -14.43 -20.66 -12.57
C GLY A 249 -13.04 -20.45 -11.94
N GLY A 250 -12.34 -21.53 -11.61
CA GLY A 250 -10.99 -21.53 -11.07
C GLY A 250 -10.93 -21.43 -9.55
N VAL A 251 -9.73 -21.10 -9.06
CA VAL A 251 -9.36 -21.14 -7.63
C VAL A 251 -10.20 -20.25 -6.71
N ASN A 252 -10.74 -19.15 -7.24
CA ASN A 252 -11.59 -18.25 -6.47
C ASN A 252 -12.91 -18.94 -6.06
N TYR A 253 -13.36 -19.93 -6.84
CA TYR A 253 -14.60 -20.69 -6.63
C TYR A 253 -14.38 -22.05 -5.98
N ARG A 254 -13.22 -22.25 -5.34
CA ARG A 254 -12.89 -23.50 -4.67
C ARG A 254 -13.99 -23.94 -3.71
N THR A 255 -14.35 -25.21 -3.80
CA THR A 255 -15.50 -25.79 -3.08
C THR A 255 -15.27 -27.28 -2.79
N ASN A 256 -16.26 -27.91 -2.17
CA ASN A 256 -16.28 -29.25 -1.61
C ASN A 256 -15.15 -29.50 -0.61
N LEU A 257 -15.30 -30.57 0.16
CA LEU A 257 -14.31 -30.98 1.14
C LEU A 257 -14.01 -32.46 0.97
N TYR A 258 -12.73 -32.80 0.87
CA TYR A 258 -12.27 -34.18 0.73
C TYR A 258 -11.25 -34.52 1.82
N TYR A 259 -11.14 -35.80 2.16
CA TYR A 259 -10.10 -36.29 3.06
C TYR A 259 -9.56 -37.66 2.65
N LEU A 260 -8.23 -37.79 2.77
CA LEU A 260 -7.50 -39.04 2.57
C LEU A 260 -6.42 -39.21 3.63
N GLU A 261 -6.05 -40.46 3.90
CA GLU A 261 -4.95 -40.79 4.80
C GLU A 261 -4.12 -41.97 4.31
N THR A 262 -2.89 -42.03 4.81
CA THR A 262 -1.96 -43.12 4.55
C THR A 262 -1.26 -43.56 5.85
N PRO A 263 -1.39 -44.85 6.26
CA PRO A 263 -0.67 -45.39 7.41
C PRO A 263 0.78 -45.82 7.05
N ASP A 264 1.09 -45.92 5.76
CA ASP A 264 2.33 -46.50 5.24
C ASP A 264 3.12 -45.52 4.36
N ARG A 265 2.90 -44.22 4.56
CA ARG A 265 3.63 -43.11 3.91
C ARG A 265 3.53 -43.15 2.39
N GLY A 266 2.30 -43.31 1.92
CA GLY A 266 1.91 -43.16 0.53
C GLY A 266 2.08 -44.43 -0.31
N ALA A 267 2.34 -45.59 0.30
CA ALA A 267 2.28 -46.86 -0.42
C ALA A 267 0.82 -47.26 -0.68
N THR A 268 -0.06 -47.06 0.30
CA THR A 268 -1.52 -47.18 0.18
C THR A 268 -2.23 -45.95 0.70
N TRP A 269 -3.41 -45.68 0.15
CA TRP A 269 -4.28 -44.57 0.51
C TRP A 269 -5.67 -45.06 0.82
N ARG A 270 -6.33 -44.42 1.77
CA ARG A 270 -7.68 -44.75 2.18
C ARG A 270 -8.46 -43.53 2.69
N THR A 271 -9.77 -43.66 2.72
CA THR A 271 -10.69 -42.73 3.40
C THR A 271 -10.65 -42.91 4.92
N ALA A 272 -11.32 -42.03 5.68
CA ALA A 272 -11.36 -42.10 7.15
C ALA A 272 -12.03 -43.37 7.71
N ASP A 273 -12.98 -43.97 6.97
CA ASP A 273 -13.61 -45.26 7.30
C ASP A 273 -12.80 -46.47 6.79
N GLY A 274 -11.65 -46.23 6.17
CA GLY A 274 -10.69 -47.26 5.78
C GLY A 274 -10.87 -47.85 4.39
N GLN A 275 -11.78 -47.32 3.55
CA GLN A 275 -11.91 -47.77 2.17
C GLN A 275 -10.67 -47.43 1.36
N ALA A 276 -10.13 -48.41 0.65
CA ALA A 276 -8.95 -48.22 -0.19
C ALA A 276 -9.24 -47.26 -1.36
N VAL A 277 -8.29 -46.37 -1.64
CA VAL A 277 -8.37 -45.35 -2.70
C VAL A 277 -7.17 -45.49 -3.62
N THR A 278 -7.42 -45.53 -4.92
CA THR A 278 -6.38 -45.46 -5.95
C THR A 278 -6.17 -44.01 -6.37
N LEU A 279 -4.91 -43.56 -6.36
CA LEU A 279 -4.52 -42.22 -6.79
C LEU A 279 -3.97 -42.23 -8.23
N PRO A 280 -4.06 -41.09 -8.96
CA PRO A 280 -4.72 -39.85 -8.54
C PRO A 280 -6.24 -39.90 -8.69
N LEU A 281 -6.95 -39.17 -7.82
CA LEU A 281 -8.40 -38.94 -7.95
C LEU A 281 -8.70 -38.07 -9.17
N SER A 282 -9.61 -38.48 -10.04
CA SER A 282 -9.94 -37.76 -11.29
C SER A 282 -11.41 -37.35 -11.42
N GLN A 283 -12.29 -37.87 -10.56
CA GLN A 283 -13.73 -37.56 -10.57
C GLN A 283 -14.08 -36.70 -9.36
N ILE A 284 -14.87 -35.63 -9.57
CA ILE A 284 -15.34 -34.74 -8.49
C ILE A 284 -16.09 -35.54 -7.43
N ASN A 285 -17.10 -36.30 -7.84
CA ASN A 285 -17.76 -37.25 -6.94
C ASN A 285 -16.93 -38.53 -6.84
N ASN A 286 -16.34 -38.76 -5.67
CA ASN A 286 -15.53 -39.94 -5.37
C ASN A 286 -15.62 -40.26 -3.88
N THR A 287 -15.09 -41.42 -3.46
CA THR A 287 -15.24 -41.91 -2.07
C THR A 287 -14.57 -41.01 -1.01
N ALA A 288 -13.61 -40.15 -1.40
CA ALA A 288 -12.97 -39.22 -0.47
C ALA A 288 -13.82 -37.97 -0.15
N LEU A 289 -14.93 -37.75 -0.87
CA LEU A 289 -15.82 -36.60 -0.68
C LEU A 289 -16.48 -36.66 0.70
N ILE A 290 -16.23 -35.65 1.52
CA ILE A 290 -16.88 -35.47 2.83
C ILE A 290 -18.23 -34.79 2.64
N HIS A 291 -18.26 -33.71 1.85
CA HIS A 291 -19.47 -32.90 1.67
C HIS A 291 -19.43 -32.12 0.35
N ASP A 292 -20.58 -32.07 -0.34
CA ASP A 292 -20.79 -31.40 -1.63
C ASP A 292 -21.34 -29.98 -1.43
N TYR A 293 -20.43 -29.06 -1.11
CA TYR A 293 -20.74 -27.63 -0.95
C TYR A 293 -21.03 -26.91 -2.28
N GLU A 294 -20.61 -27.46 -3.43
CA GLU A 294 -20.94 -26.88 -4.74
C GLU A 294 -22.46 -26.88 -4.95
N SER A 295 -23.12 -27.99 -4.59
CA SER A 295 -24.58 -28.10 -4.67
C SER A 295 -25.34 -27.09 -3.79
N GLU A 296 -24.68 -26.56 -2.76
CA GLU A 296 -25.22 -25.54 -1.86
C GLU A 296 -24.83 -24.11 -2.26
N GLY A 297 -24.05 -23.95 -3.34
CA GLY A 297 -23.53 -22.65 -3.76
C GLY A 297 -22.52 -22.05 -2.78
N LEU A 298 -21.83 -22.89 -2.01
CA LEU A 298 -20.86 -22.46 -1.00
C LEU A 298 -19.42 -22.73 -1.45
N LEU A 299 -18.55 -21.76 -1.19
CA LEU A 299 -17.10 -21.90 -1.36
C LEU A 299 -16.46 -22.45 -0.09
N VAL A 300 -15.34 -23.16 -0.21
CA VAL A 300 -14.64 -23.81 0.92
C VAL A 300 -13.19 -23.32 1.02
N TYR A 301 -12.85 -22.70 2.15
CA TYR A 301 -11.51 -22.20 2.45
C TYR A 301 -10.93 -23.00 3.61
N ILE A 302 -10.23 -24.10 3.30
CA ILE A 302 -9.57 -24.96 4.30
C ILE A 302 -8.50 -24.21 5.11
N LYS A 303 -8.40 -24.46 6.42
CA LYS A 303 -7.51 -23.73 7.36
C LYS A 303 -6.45 -24.62 8.01
N ASP A 304 -6.87 -25.59 8.83
CA ASP A 304 -6.00 -26.44 9.64
C ASP A 304 -6.63 -27.83 9.83
N ILE A 305 -5.84 -28.83 10.21
CA ILE A 305 -6.29 -30.20 10.44
C ILE A 305 -5.52 -30.85 11.59
N ARG A 306 -6.24 -31.61 12.44
CA ARG A 306 -5.68 -32.31 13.61
C ARG A 306 -6.21 -33.73 13.69
N PHE A 307 -5.46 -34.59 14.38
CA PHE A 307 -5.93 -35.89 14.84
C PHE A 307 -6.31 -35.83 16.32
N ASP A 308 -7.45 -36.40 16.69
CA ASP A 308 -7.82 -36.67 18.08
C ASP A 308 -7.03 -37.85 18.67
N SER A 309 -7.30 -38.23 19.93
CA SER A 309 -6.59 -39.32 20.61
C SER A 309 -6.79 -40.70 19.97
N ASN A 310 -7.84 -40.88 19.15
CA ASN A 310 -8.15 -42.10 18.41
C ASN A 310 -7.66 -42.03 16.95
N ASP A 311 -6.80 -41.07 16.65
CA ASP A 311 -6.32 -40.77 15.31
C ASP A 311 -7.43 -40.36 14.32
N ASN A 312 -8.59 -39.90 14.80
CA ASN A 312 -9.64 -39.42 13.91
C ASN A 312 -9.38 -37.98 13.47
N PRO A 313 -9.53 -37.67 12.17
CA PRO A 313 -9.32 -36.31 11.67
C PRO A 313 -10.40 -35.32 12.11
N ILE A 314 -9.96 -34.10 12.44
CA ILE A 314 -10.79 -32.92 12.65
C ILE A 314 -10.23 -31.81 11.75
N ILE A 315 -11.04 -31.36 10.80
CA ILE A 315 -10.68 -30.37 9.78
C ILE A 315 -11.36 -29.05 10.13
N LEU A 316 -10.58 -27.97 10.15
CA LEU A 316 -11.06 -26.61 10.29
C LEU A 316 -11.06 -25.92 8.92
N TYR A 317 -12.19 -25.34 8.53
CA TYR A 317 -12.38 -24.63 7.28
C TYR A 317 -13.39 -23.49 7.45
N LEU A 318 -13.56 -22.70 6.40
CA LEU A 318 -14.55 -21.62 6.33
C LEU A 318 -15.39 -21.79 5.09
N THR A 319 -16.71 -21.59 5.21
CA THR A 319 -17.63 -21.51 4.07
C THR A 319 -18.09 -20.08 3.81
N SER A 320 -18.35 -19.73 2.55
CA SER A 320 -18.79 -18.38 2.13
C SER A 320 -19.58 -18.45 0.82
N LYS A 321 -20.29 -17.38 0.45
CA LYS A 321 -21.08 -17.30 -0.80
C LYS A 321 -20.30 -16.75 -2.00
N GLY A 322 -19.11 -16.21 -1.78
CA GLY A 322 -18.29 -15.59 -2.81
C GLY A 322 -16.89 -15.26 -2.29
N TYR A 323 -15.96 -14.92 -3.18
CA TYR A 323 -14.54 -14.77 -2.86
C TYR A 323 -14.11 -13.33 -2.57
N GLU A 324 -14.94 -12.38 -2.99
CA GLU A 324 -14.68 -10.95 -2.89
C GLU A 324 -14.63 -10.49 -1.43
N SER A 325 -13.83 -9.45 -1.17
CA SER A 325 -13.84 -8.73 0.10
C SER A 325 -15.15 -7.95 0.27
N GLY A 326 -15.59 -7.75 1.51
CA GLY A 326 -16.79 -6.99 1.84
C GLY A 326 -17.94 -7.83 2.41
N PRO A 327 -18.97 -7.21 3.00
CA PRO A 327 -20.10 -7.88 3.65
C PRO A 327 -21.00 -8.67 2.71
N GLU A 328 -20.91 -8.44 1.39
CA GLU A 328 -21.86 -8.94 0.39
C GLU A 328 -21.94 -10.48 0.36
N ASN A 329 -20.81 -11.13 0.67
CA ASN A 329 -20.67 -12.59 0.68
C ASN A 329 -20.86 -13.22 2.07
N ASP A 330 -21.32 -12.46 3.06
CA ASP A 330 -21.61 -12.97 4.40
C ASP A 330 -22.79 -13.96 4.42
N PRO A 331 -22.82 -14.87 5.41
CA PRO A 331 -21.80 -15.07 6.45
C PRO A 331 -20.60 -15.88 5.96
N ARG A 332 -19.42 -15.55 6.49
CA ARG A 332 -18.20 -16.36 6.35
C ARG A 332 -18.04 -17.23 7.58
N THR A 333 -18.45 -18.48 7.48
CA THR A 333 -18.71 -19.36 8.63
C THR A 333 -17.56 -20.33 8.84
N TRP A 334 -16.84 -20.17 9.95
CA TRP A 334 -15.86 -21.17 10.40
C TRP A 334 -16.58 -22.45 10.79
N THR A 335 -16.11 -23.58 10.30
CA THR A 335 -16.76 -24.87 10.40
C THR A 335 -15.73 -25.96 10.72
N THR A 336 -16.11 -26.91 11.57
CA THR A 336 -15.33 -28.12 11.81
C THR A 336 -16.01 -29.34 11.22
N ALA A 337 -15.26 -30.16 10.49
CA ALA A 337 -15.66 -31.51 10.08
C ALA A 337 -14.83 -32.53 10.85
N ARG A 338 -15.48 -33.34 11.69
CA ARG A 338 -14.84 -34.38 12.50
C ARG A 338 -15.29 -35.76 12.06
N TRP A 339 -14.35 -36.68 11.87
CA TRP A 339 -14.69 -38.09 11.80
C TRP A 339 -14.96 -38.65 13.20
N THR A 340 -16.11 -39.29 13.37
CA THR A 340 -16.54 -39.87 14.66
C THR A 340 -16.11 -41.33 14.85
N GLY A 341 -15.50 -41.93 13.82
CA GLY A 341 -15.26 -43.37 13.71
C GLY A 341 -16.26 -44.07 12.78
N THR A 342 -17.44 -43.47 12.56
CA THR A 342 -18.50 -44.03 11.71
C THR A 342 -19.10 -43.03 10.73
N THR A 343 -19.10 -41.74 11.05
CA THR A 343 -19.63 -40.68 10.19
C THR A 343 -18.89 -39.36 10.37
N TRP A 344 -18.99 -38.47 9.39
CA TRP A 344 -18.52 -37.10 9.47
C TRP A 344 -19.56 -36.24 10.18
N ASP A 345 -19.17 -35.66 11.31
CA ASP A 345 -19.95 -34.66 12.04
C ASP A 345 -19.45 -33.27 11.66
N ILE A 346 -20.31 -32.49 10.98
CA ILE A 346 -20.00 -31.16 10.47
C ILE A 346 -20.76 -30.13 11.30
N LYS A 347 -20.04 -29.21 11.94
CA LYS A 347 -20.61 -28.19 12.85
C LYS A 347 -20.09 -26.79 12.51
N PRO A 348 -20.97 -25.80 12.29
CA PRO A 348 -20.55 -24.40 12.26
C PRO A 348 -20.10 -23.96 13.66
N ALA A 349 -19.12 -23.08 13.73
CA ALA A 349 -18.56 -22.56 14.97
C ALA A 349 -18.96 -21.09 15.21
N PHE A 350 -18.42 -20.19 14.40
CA PHE A 350 -18.62 -18.73 14.47
C PHE A 350 -18.25 -18.11 13.12
N THR A 351 -18.41 -16.80 12.97
CA THR A 351 -18.14 -16.08 11.72
C THR A 351 -16.95 -15.13 11.83
N SER A 352 -16.36 -14.74 10.70
CA SER A 352 -15.35 -13.66 10.62
C SER A 352 -15.55 -12.82 9.35
N GLY A 353 -14.70 -11.82 9.12
CA GLY A 353 -14.90 -10.80 8.09
C GLY A 353 -14.38 -11.16 6.70
N ASN A 354 -13.47 -12.12 6.56
CA ASN A 354 -12.84 -12.41 5.26
C ASN A 354 -12.49 -13.90 5.07
N ASN A 355 -12.57 -14.38 3.83
CA ASN A 355 -12.30 -15.78 3.54
C ASN A 355 -10.83 -16.17 3.78
N TYR A 356 -9.91 -15.20 3.84
CA TYR A 356 -8.49 -15.42 4.13
C TYR A 356 -8.16 -15.35 5.62
N ASP A 357 -9.14 -15.12 6.50
CA ASP A 357 -8.94 -15.20 7.94
C ASP A 357 -8.49 -16.62 8.31
N MET A 358 -7.29 -16.74 8.88
CA MET A 358 -6.66 -18.03 9.13
C MET A 358 -6.12 -18.09 10.54
N GLY A 359 -6.47 -19.19 11.20
CA GLY A 359 -6.12 -19.52 12.57
C GLY A 359 -5.88 -21.01 12.69
N SER A 360 -5.39 -21.44 13.84
CA SER A 360 -5.01 -22.83 14.09
C SER A 360 -5.95 -23.50 15.08
N LEU A 361 -6.13 -24.82 14.92
CA LEU A 361 -6.91 -25.69 15.80
C LEU A 361 -6.01 -26.39 16.82
N TYR A 362 -6.43 -26.33 18.08
CA TYR A 362 -5.75 -26.95 19.20
C TYR A 362 -6.70 -27.92 19.90
N LEU A 363 -6.26 -29.16 20.08
CA LEU A 363 -6.98 -30.16 20.85
C LEU A 363 -6.28 -30.28 22.21
N LEU A 364 -6.92 -29.82 23.28
CA LEU A 364 -6.37 -29.97 24.64
C LEU A 364 -6.68 -31.35 25.19
N ASN A 365 -7.86 -31.88 24.86
CA ASN A 365 -8.29 -33.24 25.08
C ASN A 365 -9.40 -33.58 24.09
N ASP A 366 -10.01 -34.76 24.21
CA ASP A 366 -11.03 -35.27 23.28
C ASP A 366 -12.31 -34.45 23.21
N SER A 367 -12.57 -33.60 24.20
CA SER A 367 -13.78 -32.78 24.31
C SER A 367 -13.50 -31.28 24.24
N THR A 368 -12.33 -30.85 24.73
CA THR A 368 -11.95 -29.46 24.85
C THR A 368 -11.01 -29.04 23.73
N TRP A 369 -11.50 -28.18 22.83
CA TRP A 369 -10.70 -27.65 21.73
C TRP A 369 -10.66 -26.13 21.79
N LYS A 370 -9.61 -25.57 21.18
CA LYS A 370 -9.41 -24.13 21.05
C LYS A 370 -9.14 -23.76 19.59
N ILE A 371 -9.64 -22.60 19.17
CA ILE A 371 -9.24 -21.94 17.94
C ILE A 371 -8.68 -20.57 18.30
N ILE A 372 -7.49 -20.25 17.78
CA ILE A 372 -6.90 -18.92 17.86
C ILE A 372 -6.79 -18.38 16.45
N GLY A 373 -7.43 -17.25 16.18
CA GLY A 373 -7.44 -16.63 14.85
C GLY A 373 -8.04 -15.23 14.83
N PRO A 374 -7.88 -14.52 13.71
CA PRO A 374 -8.40 -13.16 13.51
C PRO A 374 -9.90 -13.23 13.20
N THR A 375 -10.72 -13.27 14.24
CA THR A 375 -12.18 -13.50 14.10
C THR A 375 -12.99 -12.29 14.52
N GLU A 376 -12.34 -11.31 15.15
CA GLU A 376 -12.92 -10.02 15.48
C GLU A 376 -12.56 -9.02 14.39
N MET A 377 -13.49 -8.11 14.05
CA MET A 377 -13.21 -7.07 13.07
C MET A 377 -12.06 -6.18 13.55
N GLY A 378 -11.09 -5.97 12.67
CA GLY A 378 -9.99 -5.05 12.90
C GLY A 378 -10.22 -3.67 12.28
N PRO A 379 -9.20 -2.81 12.29
CA PRO A 379 -9.24 -1.45 11.75
C PRO A 379 -9.45 -1.39 10.22
N GLN A 380 -9.19 -2.47 9.49
CA GLN A 380 -9.55 -2.60 8.08
C GLN A 380 -10.62 -3.70 7.93
N PRO A 381 -11.89 -3.40 8.30
CA PRO A 381 -12.95 -4.40 8.27
C PRO A 381 -13.11 -4.99 6.87
N TYR A 382 -13.42 -6.27 6.82
CA TYR A 382 -13.60 -7.08 5.61
C TYR A 382 -12.37 -7.27 4.70
N ASN A 383 -11.23 -6.65 5.00
CA ASN A 383 -9.94 -7.11 4.50
C ASN A 383 -9.46 -8.32 5.32
N PRO A 384 -8.47 -9.11 4.84
CA PRO A 384 -7.96 -10.24 5.60
C PRO A 384 -7.52 -9.85 7.01
N GLY A 385 -7.85 -10.71 7.96
CA GLY A 385 -7.49 -10.55 9.35
C GLY A 385 -8.40 -9.62 10.13
N GLY A 386 -7.92 -9.23 11.29
CA GLY A 386 -8.63 -8.39 12.23
C GLY A 386 -7.97 -8.43 13.60
N GLU A 387 -8.76 -8.39 14.66
CA GLU A 387 -8.25 -8.65 16.01
C GLU A 387 -8.27 -10.16 16.32
N ILE A 388 -7.27 -10.63 17.06
CA ILE A 388 -7.13 -12.04 17.42
C ILE A 388 -8.07 -12.37 18.58
N ALA A 389 -8.82 -13.45 18.45
CA ALA A 389 -9.61 -14.03 19.54
C ALA A 389 -9.31 -15.52 19.73
N LEU A 390 -9.56 -15.97 20.97
CA LEU A 390 -9.48 -17.35 21.42
C LEU A 390 -10.89 -17.86 21.70
N TRP A 391 -11.30 -18.81 20.89
CA TRP A 391 -12.54 -19.54 21.03
C TRP A 391 -12.28 -20.90 21.64
N THR A 392 -13.16 -21.33 22.55
CA THR A 392 -13.09 -22.63 23.22
C THR A 392 -14.41 -23.37 23.07
N THR A 393 -14.33 -24.66 22.79
CA THR A 393 -15.44 -25.62 22.94
C THR A 393 -15.06 -26.62 24.03
N SER A 394 -16.05 -27.12 24.77
CA SER A 394 -15.89 -28.19 25.76
C SER A 394 -16.72 -29.44 25.42
N ASP A 395 -17.38 -29.44 24.28
CA ASP A 395 -18.37 -30.42 23.86
C ASP A 395 -18.13 -30.88 22.41
N ARG A 396 -16.85 -30.97 22.01
CA ARG A 396 -16.44 -31.48 20.68
C ARG A 396 -16.94 -30.62 19.51
N GLY A 397 -17.00 -29.30 19.71
CA GLY A 397 -17.37 -28.35 18.67
C GLY A 397 -18.87 -28.15 18.48
N ASN A 398 -19.71 -28.68 19.39
CA ASN A 398 -21.16 -28.42 19.35
C ASN A 398 -21.46 -26.97 19.75
N THR A 399 -20.75 -26.44 20.74
CA THR A 399 -20.85 -25.03 21.16
C THR A 399 -19.46 -24.41 21.29
N TRP A 400 -19.34 -23.16 20.83
CA TRP A 400 -18.11 -22.38 20.90
C TRP A 400 -18.36 -21.09 21.67
N VAL A 401 -17.43 -20.76 22.58
CA VAL A 401 -17.44 -19.53 23.37
C VAL A 401 -16.16 -18.75 23.10
N LYS A 402 -16.30 -17.46 22.77
CA LYS A 402 -15.15 -16.54 22.75
C LYS A 402 -14.69 -16.29 24.16
N THR A 403 -13.66 -17.04 24.58
CA THR A 403 -13.13 -16.99 25.95
C THR A 403 -12.21 -15.80 26.20
N LYS A 404 -11.55 -15.26 25.15
CA LYS A 404 -10.66 -14.10 25.27
C LYS A 404 -10.48 -13.43 23.91
N GLN A 405 -10.43 -12.12 23.89
CA GLN A 405 -9.88 -11.34 22.78
C GLN A 405 -8.42 -10.99 23.14
N LEU A 406 -7.48 -11.38 22.29
CA LEU A 406 -6.03 -11.29 22.54
C LEU A 406 -5.42 -9.96 22.11
N THR A 407 -6.00 -9.31 21.10
CA THR A 407 -5.56 -8.00 20.60
C THR A 407 -6.78 -7.07 20.45
N SER A 408 -6.58 -5.77 20.57
CA SER A 408 -7.65 -4.78 20.45
C SER A 408 -7.09 -3.39 20.16
N GLY A 409 -7.81 -2.59 19.36
CA GLY A 409 -7.42 -1.21 19.07
C GLY A 409 -6.15 -1.12 18.23
N SER A 410 -5.85 -2.16 17.46
CA SER A 410 -4.67 -2.22 16.61
C SER A 410 -4.85 -1.26 15.41
N PRO A 411 -3.78 -0.65 14.89
CA PRO A 411 -3.84 0.18 13.68
C PRO A 411 -3.86 -0.66 12.39
N ARG A 412 -3.57 -1.96 12.50
CA ARG A 412 -3.47 -2.91 11.39
C ARG A 412 -4.16 -4.23 11.74
N ASN A 413 -4.68 -4.94 10.75
CA ASN A 413 -5.24 -6.28 10.94
C ASN A 413 -4.14 -7.30 11.25
N HIS A 414 -4.36 -8.14 12.27
CA HIS A 414 -3.56 -9.34 12.52
C HIS A 414 -4.07 -10.50 11.64
N THR A 415 -3.18 -11.32 11.08
CA THR A 415 -3.54 -12.36 10.11
C THR A 415 -2.74 -13.65 10.30
N PHE A 416 -3.26 -14.80 9.81
CA PHE A 416 -2.56 -16.10 9.72
C PHE A 416 -1.88 -16.58 11.03
N VAL A 417 -2.68 -16.85 12.07
CA VAL A 417 -2.18 -17.42 13.32
C VAL A 417 -1.74 -18.88 13.13
N ARG A 418 -0.44 -19.14 13.34
CA ARG A 418 0.20 -20.44 13.16
C ARG A 418 0.56 -21.09 14.47
N ARG A 419 0.12 -22.32 14.64
CA ARG A 419 0.53 -23.19 15.75
C ARG A 419 1.90 -23.85 15.47
N PRO A 420 2.81 -23.89 16.45
CA PRO A 420 4.02 -24.71 16.36
C PRO A 420 3.74 -26.22 16.36
N VAL A 421 4.60 -26.98 15.69
CA VAL A 421 4.70 -28.43 15.91
C VAL A 421 5.24 -28.66 17.32
N ASN A 422 4.60 -29.59 18.05
CA ASN A 422 4.93 -29.92 19.44
C ASN A 422 4.93 -28.73 20.40
N ALA A 423 4.08 -27.72 20.16
CA ALA A 423 4.08 -26.45 20.90
C ALA A 423 4.20 -26.61 22.43
N ASP A 424 5.06 -25.78 23.03
CA ASP A 424 5.15 -25.60 24.47
C ASP A 424 4.23 -24.45 24.93
N SER A 425 3.74 -24.54 26.17
CA SER A 425 2.87 -23.58 26.82
C SER A 425 3.28 -22.10 26.67
N ALA A 426 4.57 -21.76 26.63
CA ALA A 426 5.03 -20.37 26.54
C ALA A 426 5.10 -19.81 25.10
N PHE A 427 5.04 -20.67 24.08
CA PHE A 427 5.01 -20.26 22.67
C PHE A 427 4.01 -21.14 21.91
N TRP A 428 2.78 -20.65 21.82
CA TRP A 428 1.60 -21.41 21.42
C TRP A 428 1.04 -21.02 20.05
N GLY A 429 1.17 -19.75 19.66
CA GLY A 429 0.80 -19.26 18.33
C GLY A 429 1.71 -18.14 17.86
N LEU A 430 1.96 -18.03 16.54
CA LEU A 430 2.81 -17.03 15.86
C LEU A 430 2.06 -16.41 14.68
N TRP A 431 2.10 -15.10 14.51
CA TRP A 431 1.41 -14.40 13.41
C TRP A 431 2.03 -13.05 13.06
N ALA A 432 1.49 -12.41 12.01
CA ALA A 432 1.88 -11.08 11.56
C ALA A 432 0.68 -10.10 11.55
N ASP A 433 0.93 -8.80 11.62
CA ASP A 433 -0.06 -7.75 11.32
C ASP A 433 0.30 -6.97 10.05
N GLY A 434 -0.69 -6.33 9.41
CA GLY A 434 -0.43 -5.35 8.35
C GLY A 434 -1.70 -4.68 7.85
N HIS A 435 -1.57 -3.53 7.21
CA HIS A 435 -2.72 -2.75 6.77
C HIS A 435 -3.39 -3.39 5.55
N GLY A 436 -4.69 -3.68 5.62
CA GLY A 436 -5.41 -4.42 4.57
C GLY A 436 -5.68 -3.66 3.26
N ARG A 437 -5.32 -2.37 3.17
CA ARG A 437 -5.66 -1.50 2.01
C ARG A 437 -4.49 -0.70 1.43
N MET A 438 -3.30 -0.78 2.04
CA MET A 438 -2.10 -0.08 1.54
C MET A 438 -0.83 -0.72 2.11
N PRO A 439 0.32 -0.61 1.43
CA PRO A 439 1.60 -1.03 1.98
C PRO A 439 1.85 -0.46 3.37
N SER A 440 2.28 -1.32 4.29
CA SER A 440 2.58 -0.92 5.67
C SER A 440 3.74 -1.70 6.25
N THR A 441 4.26 -1.18 7.36
CA THR A 441 5.03 -2.03 8.27
C THR A 441 4.20 -3.23 8.72
N SER A 442 4.87 -4.37 8.92
CA SER A 442 4.29 -5.59 9.46
C SER A 442 5.16 -6.10 10.61
N TYR A 443 4.53 -6.32 11.75
CA TYR A 443 5.13 -6.84 12.97
C TYR A 443 4.75 -8.28 13.20
N LEU A 444 5.60 -8.99 13.93
CA LEU A 444 5.37 -10.38 14.31
C LEU A 444 5.06 -10.49 15.80
N TYR A 445 4.12 -11.39 16.10
CA TYR A 445 3.61 -11.59 17.45
C TYR A 445 3.58 -13.07 17.74
N PHE A 446 3.74 -13.41 19.02
CA PHE A 446 3.40 -14.74 19.51
C PHE A 446 2.60 -14.66 20.80
N CYS A 447 1.95 -15.76 21.16
CA CYS A 447 1.24 -15.87 22.43
C CYS A 447 1.58 -17.17 23.15
N ASP A 448 1.38 -17.17 24.47
CA ASP A 448 1.37 -18.38 25.28
C ASP A 448 0.00 -19.09 25.24
N MET A 449 -0.12 -20.25 25.89
CA MET A 449 -1.35 -21.06 25.92
C MET A 449 -2.54 -20.38 26.62
N HIS A 450 -2.29 -19.32 27.39
CA HIS A 450 -3.28 -18.48 28.06
C HIS A 450 -3.66 -17.25 27.22
N GLY A 451 -3.04 -17.10 26.05
CA GLY A 451 -3.29 -16.00 25.14
C GLY A 451 -2.69 -14.68 25.62
N ASN A 452 -1.58 -14.70 26.35
CA ASN A 452 -0.81 -13.48 26.60
C ASN A 452 0.07 -13.20 25.39
N VAL A 453 -0.14 -12.05 24.75
CA VAL A 453 0.54 -11.69 23.50
C VAL A 453 1.87 -11.02 23.79
N ARG A 454 2.88 -11.32 22.97
CA ARG A 454 4.18 -10.66 22.96
C ARG A 454 4.50 -10.21 21.54
N LEU A 455 5.05 -9.00 21.44
CA LEU A 455 5.53 -8.42 20.19
C LEU A 455 7.01 -8.74 20.02
N LEU A 456 7.39 -9.35 18.90
CA LEU A 456 8.80 -9.52 18.57
C LEU A 456 9.44 -8.15 18.26
N PRO A 457 10.64 -7.84 18.77
CA PRO A 457 11.25 -6.51 18.63
C PRO A 457 11.39 -6.11 17.15
N PRO A 458 10.64 -5.11 16.67
CA PRO A 458 10.55 -4.90 15.23
C PRO A 458 11.78 -4.23 14.64
N ASN A 459 12.57 -3.50 15.44
CA ASN A 459 13.77 -2.77 15.04
C ASN A 459 14.72 -2.56 16.23
N ASN A 460 15.95 -2.15 15.94
CA ASN A 460 16.91 -1.61 16.91
C ASN A 460 17.26 -2.54 18.08
N MET A 461 17.30 -3.86 17.86
CA MET A 461 17.89 -4.78 18.84
C MET A 461 19.38 -4.42 19.01
N THR A 462 19.74 -3.80 20.14
CA THR A 462 21.11 -3.40 20.47
C THR A 462 21.93 -4.50 21.13
N THR A 463 21.26 -5.56 21.59
CA THR A 463 21.87 -6.77 22.17
C THR A 463 21.59 -7.98 21.28
N ASP A 464 22.41 -9.01 21.41
CA ASP A 464 22.23 -10.25 20.63
C ASP A 464 20.95 -11.00 20.99
N ASN A 465 20.46 -10.85 22.22
CA ASN A 465 19.22 -11.43 22.73
C ASN A 465 18.37 -10.38 23.43
N VAL A 466 17.05 -10.48 23.28
CA VAL A 466 16.05 -9.59 23.91
C VAL A 466 14.90 -10.44 24.46
N VAL A 467 14.38 -10.09 25.63
CA VAL A 467 13.12 -10.65 26.15
C VAL A 467 11.95 -9.85 25.55
N PRO A 468 11.12 -10.44 24.69
CA PRO A 468 9.99 -9.73 24.08
C PRO A 468 8.99 -9.27 25.15
N GLY A 469 8.62 -7.99 25.12
CA GLY A 469 7.65 -7.42 26.05
C GLY A 469 6.25 -7.99 25.85
N ILE A 470 5.43 -7.97 26.90
CA ILE A 470 3.99 -8.24 26.78
C ILE A 470 3.38 -7.12 25.94
N PHE A 471 2.63 -7.49 24.93
CA PHE A 471 1.91 -6.55 24.07
C PHE A 471 0.61 -6.13 24.74
N THR A 472 0.42 -4.82 24.91
CA THR A 472 -0.78 -4.23 25.52
C THR A 472 -1.52 -3.30 24.56
N GLY A 473 -1.28 -3.43 23.24
CA GLY A 473 -1.79 -2.51 22.22
C GLY A 473 -0.80 -1.41 21.84
N PHE A 474 -1.12 -0.68 20.76
CA PHE A 474 -0.45 0.55 20.39
C PHE A 474 -1.28 1.74 20.86
N ASN A 475 -0.67 2.64 21.62
CA ASN A 475 -1.40 3.78 22.18
C ASN A 475 -1.59 4.83 21.09
N LEU A 476 -2.82 5.30 20.91
CA LEU A 476 -3.07 6.51 20.15
C LEU A 476 -2.48 7.70 20.90
N MET A 477 -1.54 8.40 20.27
CA MET A 477 -0.79 9.49 20.85
C MET A 477 -1.43 10.85 20.58
N ARG A 478 -1.96 11.05 19.36
CA ARG A 478 -2.68 12.26 18.94
C ARG A 478 -3.61 11.98 17.77
N ILE A 479 -4.44 12.96 17.44
CA ILE A 479 -5.15 13.04 16.16
C ILE A 479 -4.82 14.36 15.47
N ASP A 480 -4.83 14.36 14.14
CA ASP A 480 -4.76 15.56 13.32
C ASP A 480 -6.06 15.70 12.51
N LEU A 481 -6.65 16.90 12.50
CA LEU A 481 -7.85 17.25 11.73
C LEU A 481 -7.43 17.88 10.42
N LEU A 482 -7.72 17.21 9.31
CA LEU A 482 -7.22 17.60 8.00
C LEU A 482 -8.33 18.11 7.06
N PRO A 483 -8.07 19.21 6.33
CA PRO A 483 -6.90 20.09 6.46
C PRO A 483 -7.00 20.95 7.75
N GLU A 484 -5.88 21.47 8.25
CA GLU A 484 -5.86 22.34 9.45
C GLU A 484 -6.60 23.67 9.22
N HIS A 485 -6.74 24.08 7.94
CA HIS A 485 -7.45 25.28 7.51
C HIS A 485 -8.29 25.01 6.24
N VAL A 486 -9.56 25.44 6.23
CA VAL A 486 -10.47 25.37 5.08
C VAL A 486 -10.98 26.77 4.75
N LEU A 487 -10.83 27.19 3.50
CA LEU A 487 -11.53 28.36 2.96
C LEU A 487 -12.74 27.86 2.15
N MET A 488 -13.95 28.35 2.46
CA MET A 488 -15.18 27.95 1.77
C MET A 488 -16.16 29.10 1.58
N SER A 489 -17.04 28.97 0.59
CA SER A 489 -18.08 29.97 0.32
C SER A 489 -19.34 29.71 1.16
N THR A 490 -20.14 30.76 1.36
CA THR A 490 -21.49 30.62 1.95
C THR A 490 -22.32 29.56 1.22
N ASN A 491 -23.19 28.85 1.94
CA ASN A 491 -24.08 27.79 1.43
C ASN A 491 -23.39 26.55 0.81
N HIS A 492 -22.11 26.32 1.10
CA HIS A 492 -21.36 25.15 0.63
C HIS A 492 -21.06 24.15 1.75
N THR A 493 -20.55 22.97 1.39
CA THR A 493 -20.14 21.95 2.36
C THR A 493 -18.71 21.47 2.14
N TYR A 494 -18.04 21.05 3.21
CA TYR A 494 -16.68 20.47 3.17
C TYR A 494 -16.60 19.24 4.08
N GLN A 495 -15.86 18.20 3.68
CA GLN A 495 -15.68 16.98 4.49
C GLN A 495 -14.31 16.96 5.16
N LEU A 496 -14.26 17.06 6.49
CA LEU A 496 -13.02 16.93 7.26
C LEU A 496 -12.62 15.46 7.42
N LYS A 497 -11.32 15.21 7.61
CA LYS A 497 -10.76 13.89 7.94
C LYS A 497 -10.04 13.94 9.28
N VAL A 498 -10.06 12.83 10.02
CA VAL A 498 -9.32 12.68 11.28
C VAL A 498 -8.24 11.63 11.09
N ILE A 499 -6.97 11.98 11.28
CA ILE A 499 -5.85 11.04 11.22
C ILE A 499 -5.30 10.81 12.62
N GLY A 500 -5.39 9.59 13.14
CA GLY A 500 -4.77 9.19 14.39
C GLY A 500 -3.31 8.79 14.21
N PHE A 501 -2.45 9.13 15.18
CA PHE A 501 -1.03 8.76 15.21
C PHE A 501 -0.74 7.91 16.44
N TYR A 502 -0.13 6.74 16.24
CA TYR A 502 0.06 5.73 17.26
C TYR A 502 1.50 5.65 17.75
N SER A 503 1.72 5.01 18.90
CA SER A 503 3.02 4.87 19.54
C SER A 503 4.06 4.08 18.71
N ASP A 504 3.63 3.35 17.69
CA ASP A 504 4.50 2.67 16.72
C ASP A 504 4.83 3.52 15.49
N SER A 505 4.54 4.82 15.54
CA SER A 505 4.68 5.77 14.43
C SER A 505 3.76 5.51 13.23
N SER A 506 2.83 4.57 13.33
CA SER A 506 1.78 4.42 12.32
C SER A 506 0.74 5.53 12.43
N SER A 507 0.04 5.77 11.34
CA SER A 507 -1.14 6.63 11.31
C SER A 507 -2.29 5.95 10.58
N LEU A 508 -3.52 6.27 11.00
CA LEU A 508 -4.75 5.71 10.44
C LEU A 508 -5.84 6.78 10.42
N GLU A 509 -6.66 6.81 9.37
CA GLU A 509 -7.88 7.60 9.37
C GLU A 509 -8.89 7.02 10.36
N ILE A 510 -9.34 7.83 11.32
CA ILE A 510 -10.36 7.47 12.30
C ILE A 510 -11.71 7.95 11.77
N LYS A 511 -12.69 7.04 11.69
CA LYS A 511 -14.05 7.35 11.20
C LYS A 511 -15.13 7.19 12.28
N ASP A 512 -14.86 6.37 13.28
CA ASP A 512 -15.80 6.05 14.35
C ASP A 512 -15.31 6.62 15.70
N SER A 513 -16.20 6.63 16.70
CA SER A 513 -15.90 7.13 18.05
C SER A 513 -15.50 8.60 18.11
N LEU A 514 -15.92 9.39 17.12
CA LEU A 514 -15.66 10.83 17.02
C LEU A 514 -16.86 11.64 17.51
N VAL A 515 -16.59 12.75 18.18
CA VAL A 515 -17.58 13.78 18.53
C VAL A 515 -17.08 15.10 17.96
N TRP A 516 -17.95 15.75 17.19
CA TRP A 516 -17.69 17.01 16.53
C TRP A 516 -18.44 18.13 17.23
N PHE A 517 -17.80 19.28 17.39
CA PHE A 517 -18.46 20.47 17.90
C PHE A 517 -17.83 21.73 17.34
N ILE A 518 -18.62 22.80 17.27
CA ILE A 518 -18.21 24.13 16.83
C ILE A 518 -18.18 25.03 18.06
N ARG A 519 -17.15 25.86 18.17
CA ARG A 519 -17.01 26.76 19.34
C ARG A 519 -18.05 27.89 19.37
N SER A 520 -18.50 28.36 18.20
CA SER A 520 -19.44 29.48 18.07
C SER A 520 -20.48 29.19 16.96
N PRO A 521 -21.66 28.63 17.22
CA PRO A 521 -22.63 28.32 16.15
C PRO A 521 -23.14 29.60 15.44
N GLY A 522 -23.42 29.54 14.13
CA GLY A 522 -24.02 30.66 13.37
C GLY A 522 -23.57 30.78 11.91
N ILE A 523 -22.28 30.51 11.64
CA ILE A 523 -21.68 30.61 10.29
C ILE A 523 -21.56 29.24 9.61
N ILE A 524 -21.35 28.18 10.39
CA ILE A 524 -21.28 26.78 9.92
C ILE A 524 -22.05 25.84 10.85
N THR A 525 -22.35 24.64 10.36
CA THR A 525 -22.67 23.42 11.13
C THR A 525 -21.68 22.32 10.80
N VAL A 526 -21.54 21.33 11.69
CA VAL A 526 -20.78 20.09 11.45
C VAL A 526 -21.65 18.92 11.92
N ASN A 527 -21.74 17.86 11.11
CA ASN A 527 -22.48 16.65 11.49
C ASN A 527 -21.55 15.59 12.12
N ASP A 528 -22.12 14.45 12.53
CA ASP A 528 -21.37 13.36 13.18
C ASP A 528 -20.31 12.71 12.27
N SER A 529 -20.43 12.87 10.95
CA SER A 529 -19.43 12.38 10.00
C SER A 529 -18.31 13.39 9.72
N GLY A 530 -18.29 14.57 10.37
CA GLY A 530 -17.30 15.61 10.12
C GLY A 530 -17.54 16.45 8.86
N LYS A 531 -18.75 16.40 8.30
CA LYS A 531 -19.17 17.25 7.17
C LYS A 531 -19.58 18.62 7.68
N VAL A 532 -18.79 19.64 7.34
CA VAL A 532 -19.04 21.05 7.60
C VAL A 532 -19.99 21.62 6.55
N THR A 533 -20.98 22.42 6.95
CA THR A 533 -21.91 23.14 6.06
C THR A 533 -21.92 24.60 6.44
N ALA A 534 -21.56 25.50 5.52
CA ALA A 534 -21.63 26.94 5.70
C ALA A 534 -23.03 27.48 5.41
N PHE A 535 -23.45 28.48 6.18
CA PHE A 535 -24.68 29.23 5.97
C PHE A 535 -24.43 30.46 5.08
N SER A 536 -25.33 31.45 5.15
CA SER A 536 -25.24 32.72 4.42
C SER A 536 -24.32 33.76 5.06
N GLU A 537 -23.88 33.55 6.30
CA GLU A 537 -23.00 34.48 7.01
C GLU A 537 -21.52 34.18 6.74
N THR A 538 -20.68 35.21 6.77
CA THR A 538 -19.22 35.10 6.63
C THR A 538 -18.52 35.13 7.97
N GLY A 539 -17.30 34.62 8.00
CA GLY A 539 -16.42 34.70 9.17
C GLY A 539 -15.60 33.45 9.39
N THR A 540 -14.66 33.58 10.33
CA THR A 540 -13.76 32.50 10.74
C THR A 540 -14.36 31.70 11.88
N GLN A 541 -14.31 30.38 11.76
CA GLN A 541 -14.89 29.43 12.69
C GLN A 541 -13.89 28.34 13.05
N THR A 542 -14.03 27.75 14.23
CA THR A 542 -13.20 26.60 14.63
C THR A 542 -14.09 25.38 14.82
N VAL A 543 -13.82 24.34 14.02
CA VAL A 543 -14.38 23.00 14.21
C VAL A 543 -13.40 22.23 15.09
N VAL A 544 -13.91 21.58 16.13
CA VAL A 544 -13.12 20.71 17.01
C VAL A 544 -13.66 19.29 16.89
N CYS A 545 -12.75 18.33 16.81
CA CYS A 545 -13.07 16.91 16.89
C CYS A 545 -12.43 16.33 18.15
N SER A 546 -13.15 15.44 18.83
CA SER A 546 -12.68 14.72 20.00
C SER A 546 -12.99 13.24 19.84
N LEU A 547 -12.03 12.39 20.20
CA LEU A 547 -12.31 10.96 20.41
C LEU A 547 -13.10 10.76 21.71
N THR A 548 -14.17 9.98 21.63
CA THR A 548 -15.00 9.59 22.78
C THR A 548 -14.28 8.66 23.75
N THR A 549 -13.37 7.83 23.24
CA THR A 549 -12.67 6.80 24.02
C THR A 549 -11.52 7.36 24.86
N SER A 550 -10.77 8.33 24.32
CA SER A 550 -9.57 8.88 24.97
C SER A 550 -9.68 10.36 25.37
N GLY A 551 -10.64 11.10 24.78
CA GLY A 551 -10.73 12.54 24.94
C GLY A 551 -9.65 13.33 24.20
N ILE A 552 -8.79 12.68 23.39
CA ILE A 552 -7.82 13.36 22.51
C ILE A 552 -8.58 14.21 21.49
N LYS A 553 -8.12 15.44 21.26
CA LYS A 553 -8.79 16.43 20.41
C LYS A 553 -7.83 17.10 19.44
N ASP A 554 -8.38 17.55 18.33
CA ASP A 554 -7.73 18.51 17.44
C ASP A 554 -8.77 19.44 16.79
N SER A 555 -8.33 20.50 16.13
CA SER A 555 -9.20 21.53 15.57
C SER A 555 -8.77 22.01 14.18
N CYS A 556 -9.76 22.36 13.36
CA CYS A 556 -9.61 22.96 12.05
C CYS A 556 -10.22 24.36 12.06
N ILE A 557 -9.54 25.32 11.42
CA ILE A 557 -10.08 26.67 11.18
C ILE A 557 -10.83 26.67 9.84
N ILE A 558 -12.04 27.24 9.81
CA ILE A 558 -12.89 27.37 8.63
C ILE A 558 -13.15 28.85 8.38
N ASP A 559 -12.66 29.39 7.27
CA ASP A 559 -12.99 30.73 6.80
C ASP A 559 -14.16 30.65 5.81
N VAL A 560 -15.29 31.30 6.15
CA VAL A 560 -16.44 31.45 5.25
C VAL A 560 -16.45 32.85 4.65
N VAL A 561 -16.43 32.95 3.33
CA VAL A 561 -16.43 34.22 2.59
C VAL A 561 -17.68 34.38 1.71
N ASP A 562 -18.19 35.61 1.62
CA ASP A 562 -19.30 36.03 0.77
C ASP A 562 -18.67 36.69 -0.44
N THR A 563 -18.69 35.98 -1.56
CA THR A 563 -18.36 36.62 -2.83
C THR A 563 -18.93 35.78 -3.94
N ILE A 564 -19.77 36.43 -4.75
CA ILE A 564 -20.02 36.02 -6.12
C ILE A 564 -18.66 35.95 -6.82
N GLY A 565 -18.20 34.73 -7.08
CA GLY A 565 -17.61 34.32 -8.35
C GLY A 565 -16.28 34.93 -8.83
N CYS A 566 -15.58 35.81 -8.10
CA CYS A 566 -14.29 36.32 -8.62
C CYS A 566 -13.17 35.28 -8.47
N TYR A 567 -12.59 34.85 -9.59
CA TYR A 567 -11.31 34.15 -9.64
C TYR A 567 -10.22 35.20 -9.66
N PHE A 568 -9.31 35.15 -8.68
CA PHE A 568 -8.24 36.12 -8.54
C PHE A 568 -6.90 35.42 -8.36
N ASP A 569 -5.89 35.88 -9.09
CA ASP A 569 -4.51 35.43 -8.99
C ASP A 569 -3.59 36.65 -9.10
N ASP A 570 -2.92 37.00 -8.00
CA ASP A 570 -1.88 38.04 -7.94
C ASP A 570 -0.48 37.46 -8.14
N PHE A 571 -0.37 36.16 -8.41
CA PHE A 571 0.88 35.45 -8.69
C PHE A 571 2.01 35.67 -7.67
N ASP A 572 1.67 36.10 -6.46
CA ASP A 572 2.61 36.44 -5.41
C ASP A 572 3.32 35.17 -4.91
N ARG A 573 4.50 34.89 -5.47
CA ARG A 573 5.39 33.73 -5.21
C ARG A 573 4.83 32.38 -5.66
N VAL A 574 3.51 32.24 -5.77
CA VAL A 574 2.80 31.05 -6.24
C VAL A 574 1.49 31.47 -6.93
N ALA A 575 1.07 30.71 -7.95
CA ALA A 575 -0.26 30.87 -8.53
C ALA A 575 -1.31 30.37 -7.53
N LYS A 576 -2.35 31.18 -7.31
CA LYS A 576 -3.51 30.83 -6.47
C LYS A 576 -4.55 30.02 -7.24
N LEU A 577 -4.58 30.17 -8.57
CA LEU A 577 -5.39 29.40 -9.48
C LEU A 577 -4.56 28.34 -10.21
N SER A 578 -5.23 27.36 -10.82
CA SER A 578 -4.57 26.32 -11.61
C SER A 578 -4.49 26.73 -13.07
N TRP A 579 -3.26 26.78 -13.60
CA TRP A 579 -2.97 27.20 -14.96
C TRP A 579 -2.24 26.08 -15.69
N THR A 580 -2.68 25.74 -16.90
CA THR A 580 -2.06 24.76 -17.78
C THR A 580 -1.38 25.45 -18.97
N PRO A 581 -0.04 25.55 -18.98
CA PRO A 581 0.71 26.08 -20.10
C PRO A 581 0.82 25.06 -21.24
N LEU A 582 0.84 25.52 -22.49
CA LEU A 582 1.08 24.65 -23.65
C LEU A 582 2.46 23.99 -23.54
N HIS A 583 3.48 24.74 -23.11
CA HIS A 583 4.78 24.21 -22.72
C HIS A 583 5.19 24.71 -21.34
N SER A 584 5.08 23.84 -20.32
CA SER A 584 5.38 24.22 -18.92
C SER A 584 6.78 24.79 -18.67
N SER A 585 7.77 24.45 -19.49
CA SER A 585 9.13 25.00 -19.37
C SER A 585 9.25 26.46 -19.77
N TYR A 586 8.24 27.03 -20.45
CA TYR A 586 8.24 28.43 -20.91
C TYR A 586 7.57 29.38 -19.92
N TRP A 587 7.08 28.86 -18.79
CA TRP A 587 6.34 29.63 -17.81
C TRP A 587 6.97 29.51 -16.43
N SER A 588 7.10 30.63 -15.73
CA SER A 588 7.59 30.73 -14.36
C SER A 588 6.80 31.77 -13.57
N ILE A 589 6.99 31.80 -12.27
CA ILE A 589 6.60 32.95 -11.44
C ILE A 589 7.90 33.57 -10.96
N ASP A 590 8.23 34.72 -11.54
CA ASP A 590 9.50 35.39 -11.31
C ASP A 590 9.27 36.71 -10.58
N SER A 591 10.28 37.18 -9.84
CA SER A 591 10.26 38.53 -9.31
C SER A 591 10.28 39.54 -10.45
N ASP A 592 9.36 40.48 -10.44
CA ASP A 592 9.25 41.58 -11.40
C ASP A 592 9.27 42.95 -10.71
N ILE A 593 8.98 44.04 -11.43
CA ILE A 593 9.12 45.45 -11.01
C ILE A 593 8.44 45.76 -9.66
N ASP A 594 7.27 45.18 -9.40
CA ASP A 594 6.50 45.43 -8.16
C ASP A 594 6.66 44.30 -7.13
N ASN A 595 6.43 43.06 -7.56
CA ASN A 595 6.33 41.86 -6.72
C ASN A 595 6.76 40.60 -7.52
N TYR A 596 5.96 39.55 -7.56
CA TYR A 596 6.12 38.40 -8.46
C TYR A 596 5.01 38.40 -9.49
N ALA A 597 5.31 37.97 -10.71
CA ALA A 597 4.33 37.91 -11.79
C ALA A 597 4.46 36.60 -12.56
N TYR A 598 3.37 36.19 -13.22
CA TYR A 598 3.36 35.02 -14.08
C TYR A 598 4.07 35.36 -15.40
N HIS A 599 5.21 34.73 -15.62
CA HIS A 599 6.16 35.09 -16.66
C HIS A 599 6.18 34.03 -17.74
N LEU A 600 5.79 34.42 -18.95
CA LEU A 600 6.15 33.71 -20.17
C LEU A 600 7.61 34.06 -20.48
N ASN A 601 8.51 33.15 -20.13
CA ASN A 601 9.95 33.39 -20.00
C ASN A 601 10.78 32.94 -21.21
N ASN A 602 10.12 32.54 -22.29
CA ASN A 602 10.76 32.13 -23.53
C ASN A 602 10.32 33.04 -24.68
N THR A 603 11.17 33.18 -25.70
CA THR A 603 10.90 33.93 -26.93
C THR A 603 11.11 33.07 -28.18
N ASP A 604 11.59 31.84 -28.02
CA ASP A 604 11.94 30.93 -29.12
C ASP A 604 10.94 29.77 -29.19
N TYR A 605 9.74 30.06 -29.69
CA TYR A 605 8.71 29.06 -29.95
C TYR A 605 8.01 29.31 -31.30
N VAL A 606 7.62 28.22 -31.97
CA VAL A 606 7.24 28.22 -33.39
C VAL A 606 5.82 28.76 -33.59
N VAL A 607 5.68 29.88 -34.30
CA VAL A 607 4.39 30.37 -34.79
C VAL A 607 3.92 29.49 -35.95
N ASN A 608 2.90 28.65 -35.72
CA ASN A 608 2.29 27.85 -36.79
C ASN A 608 1.13 28.62 -37.45
N GLY A 609 1.46 29.49 -38.39
CA GLY A 609 0.47 30.24 -39.18
C GLY A 609 0.00 31.54 -38.51
N THR A 610 -1.29 31.65 -38.19
CA THR A 610 -1.95 32.90 -37.77
C THR A 610 -2.40 32.92 -36.30
N LYS A 611 -2.00 31.92 -35.50
CA LYS A 611 -2.41 31.69 -34.11
C LYS A 611 -1.28 32.03 -33.10
N PRO A 612 -1.61 32.32 -31.83
CA PRO A 612 -0.61 32.46 -30.77
C PRO A 612 0.29 31.22 -30.68
N GLY A 613 1.60 31.43 -30.54
CA GLY A 613 2.59 30.35 -30.48
C GLY A 613 2.68 29.69 -29.10
N GLU A 614 2.33 30.42 -28.03
CA GLU A 614 2.33 29.91 -26.65
C GLU A 614 1.22 30.57 -25.83
N TYR A 615 0.61 29.81 -24.92
CA TYR A 615 -0.43 30.30 -24.01
C TYR A 615 -0.59 29.36 -22.81
N SER A 616 -1.11 29.90 -21.72
CA SER A 616 -1.49 29.18 -20.52
C SER A 616 -2.97 29.39 -20.23
N LEU A 617 -3.73 28.30 -20.13
CA LEU A 617 -5.18 28.30 -19.91
C LEU A 617 -5.51 28.15 -18.43
N LEU A 618 -6.55 28.84 -17.97
CA LEU A 618 -7.10 28.68 -16.63
C LEU A 618 -7.90 27.37 -16.54
N ASP A 619 -7.50 26.48 -15.64
CA ASP A 619 -8.09 25.15 -15.50
C ASP A 619 -9.46 25.21 -14.82
N ASN A 620 -10.37 24.33 -15.24
CA ASN A 620 -11.68 24.11 -14.61
C ASN A 620 -12.57 25.36 -14.50
N VAL A 621 -12.28 26.40 -15.28
CA VAL A 621 -13.08 27.62 -15.37
C VAL A 621 -13.45 27.87 -16.83
N THR A 622 -14.74 27.79 -17.12
CA THR A 622 -15.30 28.21 -18.40
C THR A 622 -16.33 29.31 -18.16
N VAL A 623 -16.32 30.32 -19.02
CA VAL A 623 -17.21 31.48 -18.92
C VAL A 623 -17.79 31.84 -20.27
N LYS A 624 -19.03 32.34 -20.25
CA LYS A 624 -19.72 32.90 -21.41
C LYS A 624 -19.86 34.42 -21.25
N ASP A 625 -20.60 34.84 -20.22
CA ASP A 625 -20.70 36.26 -19.85
C ASP A 625 -19.74 36.52 -18.69
N PHE A 626 -18.81 37.46 -18.85
CA PHE A 626 -17.76 37.71 -17.88
C PHE A 626 -17.19 39.13 -17.99
N GLU A 627 -16.55 39.54 -16.89
CA GLU A 627 -15.61 40.64 -16.81
C GLU A 627 -14.23 40.06 -16.44
N LEU A 628 -13.24 40.25 -17.31
CA LEU A 628 -11.85 39.85 -17.09
C LEU A 628 -10.99 41.10 -17.02
N GLU A 629 -10.14 41.18 -16.00
CA GLU A 629 -9.12 42.22 -15.83
C GLU A 629 -7.76 41.57 -15.56
N VAL A 630 -6.69 42.08 -16.15
CA VAL A 630 -5.32 41.60 -15.91
C VAL A 630 -4.32 42.70 -16.24
N ARG A 631 -3.24 42.77 -15.47
CA ARG A 631 -2.09 43.61 -15.80
C ARG A 631 -1.12 42.80 -16.65
N ALA A 632 -0.71 43.35 -17.78
CA ALA A 632 0.23 42.70 -18.70
C ALA A 632 1.37 43.65 -19.08
N ARG A 633 2.56 43.11 -19.27
CA ARG A 633 3.75 43.86 -19.61
C ARG A 633 4.65 43.04 -20.53
N SER A 634 5.04 43.62 -21.66
CA SER A 634 6.05 43.00 -22.52
C SER A 634 7.46 43.16 -21.93
N THR A 635 8.33 42.17 -22.14
CA THR A 635 9.76 42.25 -21.84
C THR A 635 10.53 43.08 -22.87
N GLU A 636 9.93 43.31 -24.02
CA GLU A 636 10.53 43.98 -25.16
C GLU A 636 10.46 45.51 -25.03
N SER A 637 11.42 46.21 -25.64
CA SER A 637 11.40 47.67 -25.75
C SER A 637 10.33 48.11 -26.75
N ALA A 638 9.75 49.30 -26.57
CA ALA A 638 8.82 49.90 -27.55
C ALA A 638 9.45 50.13 -28.95
N SER A 639 10.77 50.00 -29.07
CA SER A 639 11.48 49.98 -30.36
C SER A 639 11.29 48.68 -31.15
N ASN A 640 10.94 47.57 -30.48
CA ASN A 640 10.53 46.34 -31.16
C ASN A 640 9.09 46.52 -31.63
N THR A 641 8.91 46.82 -32.92
CA THR A 641 7.59 47.06 -33.50
C THR A 641 6.72 45.81 -33.56
N TRP A 642 7.27 44.63 -33.25
CA TRP A 642 6.58 43.35 -33.23
C TRP A 642 6.21 42.83 -31.84
N ALA A 643 6.64 43.53 -30.77
CA ALA A 643 6.39 43.10 -29.41
C ALA A 643 4.89 42.84 -29.16
N ASP A 644 4.54 41.67 -28.61
CA ASP A 644 3.16 41.31 -28.38
C ASP A 644 2.88 40.48 -27.11
N TYR A 645 1.65 40.58 -26.63
CA TYR A 645 1.03 39.61 -25.74
C TYR A 645 -0.47 39.46 -26.07
N VAL A 646 -1.06 38.36 -25.65
CA VAL A 646 -2.45 38.01 -25.95
C VAL A 646 -3.25 37.57 -24.73
N ILE A 647 -4.56 37.83 -24.79
CA ILE A 647 -5.56 37.23 -23.88
C ILE A 647 -6.49 36.36 -24.72
N LEU A 648 -6.61 35.09 -24.32
CA LEU A 648 -7.51 34.12 -24.94
C LEU A 648 -8.79 34.05 -24.11
N PHE A 649 -9.94 33.93 -24.76
CA PHE A 649 -11.22 33.71 -24.11
C PHE A 649 -12.21 32.99 -25.03
N GLY A 650 -13.26 32.41 -24.46
CA GLY A 650 -14.17 31.54 -25.23
C GLY A 650 -13.41 30.36 -25.86
N TYR A 651 -12.34 29.89 -25.22
CA TYR A 651 -11.49 28.84 -25.75
C TYR A 651 -12.15 27.48 -25.57
N GLU A 652 -12.49 26.83 -26.68
CA GLU A 652 -13.03 25.46 -26.70
C GLU A 652 -11.93 24.44 -27.03
N ASN A 653 -11.05 24.80 -27.97
CA ASN A 653 -9.91 24.03 -28.44
C ASN A 653 -9.00 24.92 -29.30
N ALA A 654 -7.86 24.37 -29.75
CA ALA A 654 -6.83 25.11 -30.50
C ALA A 654 -7.30 25.66 -31.86
N ASP A 655 -8.49 25.31 -32.33
CA ASP A 655 -9.09 25.77 -33.59
C ASP A 655 -10.28 26.73 -33.38
N ASN A 656 -10.82 26.85 -32.17
CA ASN A 656 -12.04 27.60 -31.87
C ASN A 656 -11.87 28.41 -30.57
N PHE A 657 -11.59 29.70 -30.71
CA PHE A 657 -11.36 30.63 -29.59
C PHE A 657 -11.39 32.10 -30.05
N TYR A 658 -11.46 33.02 -29.10
CA TYR A 658 -11.25 34.45 -29.32
C TYR A 658 -9.90 34.88 -28.76
N CYS A 659 -9.27 35.85 -29.42
CA CYS A 659 -7.94 36.34 -29.06
C CYS A 659 -7.91 37.86 -29.12
N LEU A 660 -7.57 38.49 -27.99
CA LEU A 660 -7.19 39.89 -27.93
C LEU A 660 -5.68 39.98 -28.13
N LEU A 661 -5.23 40.52 -29.26
CA LEU A 661 -3.83 40.83 -29.54
C LEU A 661 -3.52 42.27 -29.16
N VAL A 662 -2.49 42.44 -28.32
CA VAL A 662 -1.92 43.74 -27.97
C VAL A 662 -0.50 43.78 -28.48
N HIS A 663 -0.20 44.76 -29.34
CA HIS A 663 1.06 44.82 -30.08
C HIS A 663 1.64 46.24 -30.07
N ALA A 664 2.96 46.36 -30.26
CA ALA A 664 3.67 47.64 -30.14
C ALA A 664 3.23 48.72 -31.15
N THR A 665 2.56 48.37 -32.23
CA THR A 665 2.12 49.32 -33.28
C THR A 665 0.64 49.29 -33.60
N THR A 666 -0.07 48.26 -33.14
CA THR A 666 -1.48 48.02 -33.42
C THR A 666 -2.05 47.12 -32.33
N GLY A 667 -3.33 46.83 -32.35
CA GLY A 667 -3.79 45.56 -31.82
C GLY A 667 -5.05 45.12 -32.55
N ALA A 668 -5.58 43.97 -32.18
CA ALA A 668 -6.79 43.48 -32.81
C ALA A 668 -7.56 42.52 -31.90
N LEU A 669 -8.85 42.42 -32.18
CA LEU A 669 -9.71 41.38 -31.66
C LEU A 669 -9.98 40.37 -32.78
N TYR A 670 -9.55 39.13 -32.59
CA TYR A 670 -9.73 38.04 -33.55
C TYR A 670 -10.71 36.98 -33.05
N LYS A 671 -11.41 36.35 -34.00
CA LYS A 671 -12.14 35.10 -33.81
C LYS A 671 -11.48 34.00 -34.63
N PHE A 672 -11.28 32.84 -34.04
CA PHE A 672 -10.83 31.64 -34.74
C PHE A 672 -11.99 30.66 -34.82
N THR A 673 -12.34 30.22 -36.03
CA THR A 673 -13.37 29.21 -36.27
C THR A 673 -12.79 28.12 -37.17
N ASN A 674 -12.72 26.89 -36.69
CA ASN A 674 -12.07 25.76 -37.38
C ASN A 674 -10.65 26.11 -37.88
N GLY A 675 -9.90 26.87 -37.06
CA GLY A 675 -8.53 27.30 -37.35
C GLY A 675 -8.41 28.49 -38.31
N ILE A 676 -9.52 29.00 -38.86
CA ILE A 676 -9.54 30.18 -39.75
C ILE A 676 -9.68 31.44 -38.88
N ARG A 677 -8.82 32.45 -39.13
CA ARG A 677 -8.80 33.73 -38.40
C ARG A 677 -9.65 34.79 -39.07
N ASP A 678 -10.65 35.27 -38.35
CA ASP A 678 -11.46 36.44 -38.69
C ASP A 678 -11.08 37.64 -37.81
N THR A 679 -11.03 38.82 -38.40
CA THR A 679 -10.77 40.08 -37.66
C THR A 679 -12.09 40.72 -37.28
N LEU A 680 -12.39 40.77 -35.98
CA LEU A 680 -13.59 41.43 -35.45
C LEU A 680 -13.36 42.94 -35.31
N PHE A 681 -12.16 43.35 -34.91
CA PHE A 681 -11.80 44.76 -34.78
C PHE A 681 -10.28 44.97 -34.84
N ASN A 682 -9.83 46.11 -35.39
CA ASN A 682 -8.44 46.55 -35.32
C ASN A 682 -8.34 47.82 -34.47
N PHE A 683 -7.50 47.80 -33.44
CA PHE A 683 -7.15 48.97 -32.65
C PHE A 683 -6.09 49.79 -33.40
N GLY A 684 -6.30 51.10 -33.55
CA GLY A 684 -5.28 51.99 -34.11
C GLY A 684 -4.24 52.41 -33.06
N GLY A 685 -2.97 52.55 -33.49
CA GLY A 685 -1.86 53.10 -32.70
C GLY A 685 -1.11 52.10 -31.82
N PRO A 686 0.05 52.49 -31.26
CA PRO A 686 0.85 51.65 -30.37
C PRO A 686 0.07 51.36 -29.07
N LEU A 687 0.00 50.10 -28.64
CA LEU A 687 -0.72 49.70 -27.43
C LEU A 687 0.20 49.30 -26.27
N ILE A 688 1.43 48.91 -26.56
CA ILE A 688 2.45 48.62 -25.55
C ILE A 688 3.29 49.87 -25.33
N THR A 689 3.40 50.33 -24.08
CA THR A 689 4.29 51.45 -23.71
C THR A 689 5.50 50.97 -22.89
N ASP A 690 6.69 51.18 -23.45
CA ASP A 690 8.04 51.02 -22.87
C ASP A 690 8.14 50.22 -21.55
N ARG A 691 8.08 48.88 -21.63
CA ARG A 691 8.28 47.93 -20.51
C ARG A 691 7.51 48.30 -19.22
N THR A 692 6.34 48.92 -19.32
CA THR A 692 5.45 49.23 -18.20
C THR A 692 4.19 48.35 -18.23
N TYR A 693 3.58 48.13 -17.06
CA TYR A 693 2.32 47.39 -16.98
C TYR A 693 1.16 48.19 -17.56
N ASP A 694 0.40 47.55 -18.44
CA ASP A 694 -0.89 48.00 -18.91
C ASP A 694 -1.99 47.14 -18.26
N THR A 695 -3.09 47.77 -17.86
CA THR A 695 -4.29 47.06 -17.38
C THR A 695 -5.24 46.82 -18.55
N LEU A 696 -5.47 45.56 -18.87
CA LEU A 696 -6.44 45.11 -19.86
C LEU A 696 -7.74 44.75 -19.17
N LYS A 697 -8.87 45.16 -19.77
CA LYS A 697 -10.19 44.72 -19.33
C LYS A 697 -11.04 44.28 -20.52
N ILE A 698 -11.65 43.10 -20.42
CA ILE A 698 -12.59 42.55 -21.39
C ILE A 698 -13.94 42.34 -20.69
N ILE A 699 -15.00 42.89 -21.25
CA ILE A 699 -16.37 42.63 -20.81
C ILE A 699 -17.09 41.93 -21.96
N SER A 700 -17.56 40.70 -21.72
CA SER A 700 -18.46 39.99 -22.63
C SER A 700 -19.81 39.78 -21.94
N ILE A 701 -20.87 40.34 -22.52
CA ILE A 701 -22.24 40.22 -22.01
C ILE A 701 -23.23 40.51 -23.14
N ASP A 702 -24.35 39.78 -23.19
CA ASP A 702 -25.47 40.03 -24.10
C ASP A 702 -25.04 40.28 -25.56
N SER A 703 -24.24 39.37 -26.12
CA SER A 703 -23.74 39.43 -27.50
C SER A 703 -22.91 40.67 -27.82
N THR A 704 -22.27 41.25 -26.82
CA THR A 704 -21.34 42.37 -26.95
C THR A 704 -20.00 42.00 -26.33
N ILE A 705 -18.90 42.31 -27.02
CA ILE A 705 -17.54 42.26 -26.47
C ILE A 705 -16.97 43.68 -26.44
N GLN A 706 -16.58 44.13 -25.24
CA GLN A 706 -15.95 45.42 -25.01
C GLN A 706 -14.53 45.22 -24.51
N VAL A 707 -13.59 46.00 -25.03
CA VAL A 707 -12.19 45.97 -24.61
C VAL A 707 -11.79 47.36 -24.13
N PHE A 708 -11.11 47.41 -22.99
CA PHE A 708 -10.53 48.62 -22.41
C PHE A 708 -9.05 48.40 -22.17
N LEU A 709 -8.25 49.45 -22.35
CA LEU A 709 -6.84 49.50 -22.03
C LEU A 709 -6.60 50.69 -21.11
N ASN A 710 -6.04 50.45 -19.93
CA ASN A 710 -5.81 51.46 -18.89
C ASN A 710 -7.07 52.28 -18.59
N GLY A 711 -8.22 51.60 -18.50
CA GLY A 711 -9.54 52.20 -18.30
C GLY A 711 -10.13 52.94 -19.52
N THR A 712 -9.38 53.08 -20.62
CA THR A 712 -9.86 53.73 -21.85
C THR A 712 -10.55 52.71 -22.77
N PRO A 713 -11.81 52.91 -23.19
CA PRO A 713 -12.48 52.03 -24.13
C PRO A 713 -11.76 51.98 -25.49
N LYS A 714 -11.53 50.78 -26.02
CA LYS A 714 -10.83 50.54 -27.30
C LYS A 714 -11.73 49.97 -28.38
N CYS A 715 -12.67 49.08 -28.03
CA CYS A 715 -13.70 48.63 -28.95
C CYS A 715 -14.97 48.18 -28.22
N SER A 716 -16.05 48.11 -28.98
CA SER A 716 -17.32 47.47 -28.62
C SER A 716 -17.87 46.83 -29.89
N VAL A 717 -17.83 45.51 -29.98
CA VAL A 717 -18.31 44.76 -31.15
C VAL A 717 -19.53 43.92 -30.80
N THR A 718 -20.46 43.79 -31.74
CA THR A 718 -21.58 42.85 -31.64
C THR A 718 -21.09 41.48 -32.09
N GLU A 719 -20.90 40.58 -31.14
CA GLU A 719 -20.41 39.22 -31.36
C GLU A 719 -20.99 38.30 -30.29
N THR A 720 -21.56 37.17 -30.71
CA THR A 720 -22.16 36.21 -29.77
C THR A 720 -21.18 35.09 -29.49
N ILE A 721 -20.82 34.91 -28.22
CA ILE A 721 -20.09 33.73 -27.75
C ILE A 721 -21.13 32.63 -27.50
N ASP A 722 -21.16 31.63 -28.39
CA ASP A 722 -22.22 30.60 -28.41
C ASP A 722 -22.12 29.60 -27.24
N SER A 723 -20.91 29.36 -26.71
CA SER A 723 -20.64 28.40 -25.65
C SER A 723 -19.69 28.96 -24.57
N ALA A 724 -19.76 28.45 -23.34
CA ALA A 724 -18.80 28.83 -22.30
C ALA A 724 -17.43 28.20 -22.58
N GLY A 725 -16.38 29.01 -22.66
CA GLY A 725 -15.01 28.55 -22.95
C GLY A 725 -14.00 29.01 -21.91
N GLN A 726 -12.80 28.43 -21.94
CA GLN A 726 -11.71 28.81 -21.03
C GLN A 726 -11.16 30.19 -21.38
N VAL A 727 -10.45 30.77 -20.42
CA VAL A 727 -9.64 31.98 -20.59
C VAL A 727 -8.16 31.64 -20.45
N GLY A 728 -7.28 32.44 -21.06
CA GLY A 728 -5.85 32.21 -21.01
C GLY A 728 -5.02 33.45 -21.28
N LEU A 729 -3.73 33.34 -20.98
CA LEU A 729 -2.70 34.37 -21.13
C LEU A 729 -1.62 33.83 -22.07
N GLY A 730 -1.01 34.66 -22.92
CA GLY A 730 0.02 34.15 -23.84
C GLY A 730 0.67 35.22 -24.72
N SER A 731 1.34 34.78 -25.78
CA SER A 731 1.91 35.65 -26.82
C SER A 731 2.06 34.89 -28.15
N PHE A 732 2.16 35.61 -29.27
CA PHE A 732 2.52 35.00 -30.54
C PHE A 732 3.95 34.48 -30.54
N ASN A 733 4.93 35.27 -30.09
CA ASN A 733 6.35 34.85 -30.10
C ASN A 733 7.25 35.66 -29.14
N ASP A 734 6.70 36.41 -28.19
CA ASP A 734 7.45 37.25 -27.28
C ASP A 734 7.22 36.89 -25.80
N ALA A 735 8.18 37.26 -24.96
CA ALA A 735 8.06 37.09 -23.52
C ALA A 735 7.19 38.22 -22.91
N ALA A 736 6.43 37.85 -21.88
CA ALA A 736 5.48 38.75 -21.22
C ALA A 736 5.27 38.38 -19.76
N TYR A 737 5.01 39.40 -18.94
CA TYR A 737 4.60 39.26 -17.56
C TYR A 737 3.10 39.56 -17.42
N PHE A 738 2.42 38.76 -16.61
CA PHE A 738 1.01 38.92 -16.25
C PHE A 738 0.86 38.96 -14.74
N ASP A 739 0.06 39.90 -14.25
CA ASP A 739 -0.16 40.13 -12.84
C ASP A 739 -1.60 40.58 -12.56
N ASP A 740 -2.05 40.48 -11.31
CA ASP A 740 -3.38 40.89 -10.84
C ASP A 740 -4.53 40.36 -11.73
N PHE A 741 -4.48 39.08 -12.09
CA PHE A 741 -5.53 38.45 -12.89
C PHE A 741 -6.82 38.36 -12.09
N LYS A 742 -7.91 38.87 -12.68
CA LYS A 742 -9.26 38.83 -12.11
C LYS A 742 -10.27 38.42 -13.17
N LEU A 743 -11.06 37.39 -12.89
CA LEU A 743 -12.18 36.96 -13.72
C LEU A 743 -13.47 36.93 -12.89
N THR A 744 -14.48 37.65 -13.35
CA THR A 744 -15.79 37.77 -12.71
C THR A 744 -16.86 37.28 -13.69
N PRO A 745 -17.45 36.08 -13.51
CA PRO A 745 -18.59 35.64 -14.29
C PRO A 745 -19.79 36.56 -14.08
N LEU A 746 -20.45 36.97 -15.17
CA LEU A 746 -21.58 37.90 -15.16
C LEU A 746 -22.95 37.20 -15.30
N SER A 747 -22.96 35.89 -15.55
CA SER A 747 -24.18 35.05 -15.56
C SER A 747 -23.94 33.69 -14.90
N SER A 748 -25.01 33.10 -14.33
CA SER A 748 -24.98 31.86 -13.55
C SER A 748 -24.92 30.57 -14.40
N GLY A 749 -24.02 30.52 -15.38
CA GLY A 749 -23.74 29.31 -16.15
C GLY A 749 -22.89 28.33 -15.36
N VAL A 750 -23.40 27.11 -15.15
CA VAL A 750 -22.79 25.92 -14.50
C VAL A 750 -21.28 26.01 -14.25
N VAL A 751 -20.89 26.19 -12.99
CA VAL A 751 -19.50 26.07 -12.52
C VAL A 751 -19.31 24.70 -11.86
N ASN A 752 -18.60 23.79 -12.52
CA ASN A 752 -18.12 22.55 -11.89
C ASN A 752 -16.90 22.86 -11.02
N ARG A 753 -17.12 23.14 -9.72
CA ARG A 753 -16.04 23.18 -8.72
C ARG A 753 -15.80 21.78 -8.15
N GLU A 754 -15.02 20.95 -8.84
CA GLU A 754 -14.22 19.94 -8.15
C GLU A 754 -12.87 20.56 -7.82
N ILE A 755 -12.66 20.95 -6.56
CA ILE A 755 -11.29 21.19 -6.07
C ILE A 755 -10.67 19.80 -5.90
N ASN A 756 -10.04 19.31 -6.97
CA ASN A 756 -9.15 18.17 -6.89
C ASN A 756 -7.89 18.59 -6.13
N SER A 757 -7.87 18.34 -4.82
CA SER A 757 -6.67 18.46 -3.98
C SER A 757 -5.65 17.33 -4.23
N THR A 758 -5.58 16.79 -5.45
CA THR A 758 -4.74 15.63 -5.77
C THR A 758 -3.37 15.97 -6.37
N ASN A 759 -3.05 17.25 -6.61
CA ASN A 759 -1.74 17.65 -7.14
C ASN A 759 -0.93 18.50 -6.16
N VAL A 760 -0.69 17.98 -4.95
CA VAL A 760 0.56 18.36 -4.24
C VAL A 760 1.64 17.44 -4.79
N PRO A 761 2.68 17.94 -5.48
CA PRO A 761 3.70 17.10 -6.11
C PRO A 761 4.61 16.39 -5.10
N PHE A 762 4.30 16.46 -3.80
CA PHE A 762 5.00 15.77 -2.73
C PHE A 762 4.16 15.71 -1.44
N SER A 763 4.48 14.79 -0.52
CA SER A 763 3.98 14.77 0.87
C SER A 763 5.13 14.92 1.85
N ILE A 764 4.92 15.66 2.95
CA ILE A 764 5.90 15.86 4.03
C ILE A 764 5.24 15.43 5.35
N ASN A 765 5.78 14.38 5.96
CA ASN A 765 5.37 13.90 7.28
C ASN A 765 6.52 14.01 8.27
N MET A 766 6.23 14.14 9.57
CA MET A 766 7.27 14.05 10.59
C MET A 766 6.78 13.48 11.91
N GLY A 767 7.66 12.75 12.58
CA GLY A 767 7.36 12.15 13.87
C GLY A 767 8.59 11.53 14.53
N PRO A 768 8.59 11.42 15.88
CA PRO A 768 7.66 12.08 16.80
C PRO A 768 7.86 13.62 16.79
N ASN A 769 6.85 14.39 17.22
CA ASN A 769 6.89 15.85 17.42
C ASN A 769 5.70 16.25 18.33
N PRO A 770 5.89 16.65 19.60
CA PRO A 770 7.17 16.87 20.28
C PRO A 770 8.05 15.62 20.32
N PHE A 771 9.38 15.81 20.36
CA PHE A 771 10.35 14.73 20.17
C PHE A 771 11.46 14.76 21.22
N ASN A 772 12.02 13.59 21.52
CA ASN A 772 13.15 13.41 22.44
C ASN A 772 13.88 12.08 22.19
N PRO A 773 15.18 12.08 21.84
CA PRO A 773 15.94 13.19 21.28
C PRO A 773 15.78 13.31 19.76
N THR A 774 15.11 12.35 19.10
CA THR A 774 15.10 12.22 17.64
C THR A 774 13.75 12.49 17.01
N VAL A 775 13.75 13.22 15.89
CA VAL A 775 12.59 13.39 14.98
C VAL A 775 12.97 12.91 13.58
N THR A 776 12.04 12.23 12.93
CA THR A 776 12.17 11.79 11.54
C THR A 776 11.27 12.62 10.65
N LEU A 777 11.79 13.10 9.52
CA LEU A 777 11.04 13.77 8.46
C LEU A 777 10.99 12.86 7.23
N PHE A 778 9.80 12.57 6.74
CA PHE A 778 9.55 11.79 5.53
C PHE A 778 9.08 12.75 4.42
N VAL A 779 9.75 12.71 3.27
CA VAL A 779 9.41 13.51 2.09
C VAL A 779 9.17 12.56 0.93
N GLN A 780 7.95 12.53 0.39
CA GLN A 780 7.61 11.73 -0.78
C GLN A 780 7.35 12.67 -1.95
N LEU A 781 7.92 12.45 -3.13
CA LEU A 781 7.61 13.19 -4.36
C LEU A 781 6.57 12.41 -5.20
N ALA A 782 5.71 13.11 -5.95
CA ALA A 782 4.69 12.52 -6.83
C ALA A 782 5.30 12.05 -8.16
N THR A 783 4.73 11.00 -8.75
CA THR A 783 5.22 10.39 -10.01
C THR A 783 4.94 11.29 -11.22
N GLY A 784 5.98 11.83 -11.84
CA GLY A 784 5.94 12.30 -13.22
C GLY A 784 6.43 11.21 -14.18
N ASN A 785 5.65 10.85 -15.20
CA ASN A 785 6.11 10.02 -16.30
C ASN A 785 7.15 10.82 -17.11
N GLY A 786 8.43 10.47 -17.00
CA GLY A 786 9.48 10.99 -17.88
C GLY A 786 10.82 11.13 -17.17
N GLY A 787 11.90 10.69 -17.83
CA GLY A 787 13.24 10.60 -17.25
C GLY A 787 13.97 11.94 -17.12
N GLY A 788 13.59 12.75 -16.14
CA GLY A 788 14.32 13.93 -15.67
C GLY A 788 15.18 13.63 -14.43
N GLU A 789 16.21 14.45 -14.19
CA GLU A 789 17.16 14.29 -13.09
C GLU A 789 16.49 14.19 -11.70
N SER A 790 17.05 13.35 -10.81
CA SER A 790 16.52 13.14 -9.45
C SER A 790 16.72 14.38 -8.58
N ILE A 791 15.63 15.11 -8.29
CA ILE A 791 15.61 16.22 -7.33
C ILE A 791 15.63 15.65 -5.91
N ILE A 792 16.74 15.86 -5.19
CA ILE A 792 16.88 15.45 -3.79
C ILE A 792 16.44 16.60 -2.88
N PRO A 793 15.45 16.42 -1.99
CA PRO A 793 15.08 17.42 -0.99
C PRO A 793 16.27 17.77 -0.06
N GLU A 794 16.44 19.04 0.26
CA GLU A 794 17.40 19.50 1.27
C GLU A 794 16.65 19.83 2.56
N VAL A 795 17.13 19.34 3.70
CA VAL A 795 16.51 19.65 5.01
C VAL A 795 17.51 20.38 5.89
N SER A 796 17.11 21.54 6.40
CA SER A 796 17.89 22.36 7.34
C SER A 796 17.04 22.70 8.56
N ILE A 797 17.61 22.58 9.76
CA ILE A 797 16.96 22.88 11.03
C ILE A 797 17.50 24.20 11.55
N TYR A 798 16.60 25.11 11.93
CA TYR A 798 16.88 26.42 12.52
C TYR A 798 16.26 26.53 13.90
N ASP A 799 16.82 27.35 14.78
CA ASP A 799 16.12 27.79 15.98
C ASP A 799 15.16 28.95 15.67
N ILE A 800 14.35 29.36 16.64
CA ILE A 800 13.37 30.46 16.49
C ILE A 800 13.98 31.83 16.19
N THR A 801 15.30 32.00 16.33
CA THR A 801 15.99 33.25 15.98
C THR A 801 16.48 33.24 14.52
N GLY A 802 16.23 32.15 13.78
CA GLY A 802 16.71 31.96 12.42
C GLY A 802 18.16 31.48 12.34
N LYS A 803 18.78 31.05 13.46
CA LYS A 803 20.13 30.50 13.44
C LYS A 803 20.09 29.03 13.02
N LEU A 804 20.89 28.68 12.02
CA LEU A 804 21.02 27.31 11.53
C LEU A 804 21.62 26.40 12.62
N ILE A 805 20.90 25.33 12.97
CA ILE A 805 21.29 24.30 13.94
C ILE A 805 21.92 23.09 13.23
N LYS A 806 21.29 22.60 12.16
CA LYS A 806 21.76 21.38 11.47
C LYS A 806 21.25 21.29 10.04
N LYS A 807 22.11 20.91 9.08
CA LYS A 807 21.67 20.37 7.78
C LYS A 807 21.59 18.85 7.85
N LEU A 808 20.46 18.28 7.46
CA LEU A 808 20.23 16.84 7.44
C LEU A 808 20.49 16.28 6.05
N ARG A 809 20.87 15.00 6.00
CA ARG A 809 21.04 14.24 4.76
C ARG A 809 20.00 13.13 4.72
N PRO A 810 19.46 12.78 3.53
CA PRO A 810 18.52 11.68 3.41
C PRO A 810 19.21 10.34 3.70
N LEU A 811 18.49 9.42 4.32
CA LEU A 811 18.86 8.03 4.52
C LEU A 811 18.43 7.21 3.30
N GLY A 812 19.36 6.55 2.61
CA GLY A 812 19.08 5.67 1.46
C GLY A 812 19.65 6.16 0.11
N ALA A 813 19.49 5.34 -0.94
CA ALA A 813 20.05 5.59 -2.27
C ALA A 813 19.40 6.77 -2.99
N LYS A 814 20.20 7.53 -3.76
CA LYS A 814 19.86 8.79 -4.46
C LYS A 814 18.83 8.69 -5.60
N GLN A 815 18.04 7.61 -5.68
CA GLN A 815 17.05 7.36 -6.75
C GLN A 815 15.64 7.02 -6.21
N SER A 816 15.36 7.29 -4.93
CA SER A 816 14.05 7.06 -4.33
C SER A 816 13.18 8.31 -4.44
N MET A 817 11.89 8.17 -4.78
CA MET A 817 10.88 9.23 -4.65
C MET A 817 10.48 9.47 -3.18
N HIS A 818 11.01 8.68 -2.25
CA HIS A 818 10.79 8.79 -0.81
C HIS A 818 12.12 9.04 -0.09
N TYR A 819 12.23 10.15 0.62
CA TYR A 819 13.40 10.58 1.35
C TYR A 819 13.10 10.62 2.85
N THR A 820 14.00 10.04 3.64
CA THR A 820 13.88 10.03 5.11
C THR A 820 15.04 10.81 5.71
N TYR A 821 14.76 11.78 6.58
CA TYR A 821 15.77 12.56 7.31
C TYR A 821 15.58 12.31 8.79
N ILE A 822 16.68 12.14 9.53
CA ILE A 822 16.64 12.03 10.99
C ILE A 822 17.44 13.16 11.59
N TRP A 823 16.81 13.92 12.49
CA TRP A 823 17.53 14.82 13.37
C TRP A 823 17.62 14.22 14.78
N ASP A 824 18.83 13.88 15.19
CA ASP A 824 19.17 13.60 16.58
C ASP A 824 19.58 14.89 17.29
N ALA A 825 18.76 15.31 18.24
CA ALA A 825 18.91 16.53 19.02
C ALA A 825 19.37 16.25 20.46
N GLN A 826 20.02 15.11 20.72
CA GLN A 826 20.48 14.73 22.06
C GLN A 826 21.41 15.79 22.69
N LYS A 827 22.10 16.61 21.89
CA LYS A 827 22.97 17.71 22.36
C LYS A 827 22.36 19.11 22.22
N THR A 828 21.09 19.23 21.85
CA THR A 828 20.40 20.50 21.61
C THR A 828 19.43 20.82 22.74
N SER A 829 19.31 22.06 23.20
CA SER A 829 18.41 22.44 24.31
C SER A 829 16.92 22.22 23.96
N SER A 830 16.07 21.96 24.95
CA SER A 830 14.61 21.95 24.75
C SER A 830 14.12 23.28 24.18
N GLY A 831 13.14 23.25 23.29
CA GLY A 831 12.61 24.46 22.66
C GLY A 831 11.95 24.23 21.31
N PHE A 832 11.58 25.33 20.67
CA PHE A 832 11.02 25.34 19.32
C PHE A 832 12.13 25.47 18.28
N TYR A 833 11.97 24.73 17.18
CA TYR A 833 12.84 24.72 16.03
C TYR A 833 12.01 24.75 14.75
N ILE A 834 12.61 25.14 13.63
CA ILE A 834 11.97 25.17 12.30
C ILE A 834 12.78 24.29 11.36
N ALA A 835 12.15 23.28 10.76
CA ALA A 835 12.72 22.54 9.65
C ALA A 835 12.36 23.22 8.33
N HIS A 836 13.37 23.68 7.60
CA HIS A 836 13.28 24.16 6.23
C HIS A 836 13.57 23.00 5.28
N LEU A 837 12.60 22.68 4.44
CA LEU A 837 12.66 21.69 3.38
C LEU A 837 12.73 22.39 2.04
N ARG A 838 13.82 22.23 1.30
CA ARG A 838 13.96 22.75 -0.07
C ARG A 838 13.84 21.62 -1.07
N ILE A 839 12.95 21.70 -2.05
CA ILE A 839 12.77 20.71 -3.11
C ILE A 839 12.88 21.47 -4.43
N GLY A 840 14.03 21.34 -5.11
CA GLY A 840 14.36 22.20 -6.25
C GLY A 840 14.51 23.66 -5.82
N ASP A 841 13.65 24.52 -6.35
CA ASP A 841 13.53 25.94 -6.04
C ASP A 841 12.51 26.25 -4.92
N LYS A 842 11.62 25.32 -4.58
CA LYS A 842 10.58 25.50 -3.56
C LYS A 842 11.12 25.28 -2.15
N THR A 843 10.65 26.06 -1.18
CA THR A 843 11.00 25.91 0.25
C THR A 843 9.73 25.78 1.11
N PHE A 844 9.76 24.87 2.09
CA PHE A 844 8.67 24.56 3.01
C PHE A 844 9.18 24.60 4.44
N GLU A 845 8.34 25.05 5.37
CA GLU A 845 8.69 25.12 6.78
C GLU A 845 7.80 24.23 7.64
N ARG A 846 8.38 23.69 8.71
CA ARG A 846 7.67 22.87 9.69
C ARG A 846 8.19 23.13 11.09
N LYS A 847 7.28 23.32 12.04
CA LYS A 847 7.60 23.53 13.45
C LYS A 847 8.00 22.22 14.11
N LEU A 848 9.08 22.25 14.88
CA LEU A 848 9.61 21.16 15.68
C LEU A 848 9.64 21.56 17.16
N VAL A 849 9.27 20.65 18.05
CA VAL A 849 9.21 20.86 19.50
C VAL A 849 10.10 19.83 20.20
N LEU A 850 11.28 20.24 20.66
CA LEU A 850 12.18 19.37 21.41
C LEU A 850 11.86 19.46 22.91
N THR A 851 11.48 18.33 23.51
CA THR A 851 11.10 18.22 24.93
C THR A 851 12.00 17.22 25.64
N LYS A 852 13.13 17.70 26.19
CA LYS A 852 14.03 16.87 26.98
C LYS A 852 13.57 16.64 28.40
#